data_AF-A0A9P1M3Z0-F1
#
_entry.id   AF-A0A9P1M3Z0-F1
#
_cell.length_a   1.000
_cell.length_b   1.000
_cell.length_c   1.000
_cell.angle_alpha   90.00
_cell.angle_beta   90.00
_cell.angle_gamma   90.00
#
_symmetry.space_group_name_H-M   'P 1'
#
loop_
_entity.id
_entity.type
_entity.pdbx_description
1 polymer ?
#
loop_
_entity_poly.entity_id
_entity_poly.type
_entity_poly.pdbx_seq_one_letter_code
_entity_poly.pdbx_strand_id
1 'polypeptide(L)'
;MWRAAQVERSLLLQAVLAWVVRGSKDVGCDHIMGTSGQSYRWALQNPQLVAPVLLDYDVLEYKSPLMASLTDTALIVSAAADMTANFNLTSSSSAGSASSAPQKYILQTIQFRKPPLVAEGTKQELSHELEAVLVHREVTGSGYFANIIVPIEVSAEPSLDLLAPLLDSAELPQQVGEVSPVLVSSLPVKLAHIFANVSFQHFWGEVTTSCNSASAGARILMRNVTMATSKSRLQRVLNLLKYVPDKPPTPPPVQTWLVQPCRRGSICSIPAATDLSPQLAEAQAAVTNGTTKLDAAKQAMDASLSALTGNETQISNDVYTTAIRNRDNLRNAQAAVDGATRTVDMLQAQISSAASAVWDSDAPAQTAQTAQAAQAVSSSSSNSSAATAGATAATNSTNATNSTTSGASAVLLASNSEVDGCNADLASPVDVDLSTAEHVDAGQIGDKASEALLFWRLAATPGLPSEAAAAESAAIVPKLRIENLGDRLRIKSEKPLMVFLAEGLELPVSFADISVPGQHSLAGKRAAAEVQLVHMPDDPSKAVAVSLQMDAGDTENSWFQHMGDALPRAGDATEVQGTDPMTMHPAFSRGVAGHFFRYKGRLLKDSRCARIRWHVLEERGHISNRQLAALREVLRPPGSSQMDPSALSPMLLRSQRKVSLASVRSHTQKASSPDSEQDAAYDRPSPSLKSLLLSLPRRSSRGQTLSP
;
A
#
# COMPACT_ATOMS: atom_id res chain seq x y z
N MET A 1 19.85 69.87 -30.96
CA MET A 1 19.38 69.65 -29.56
C MET A 1 17.87 69.45 -29.46
N TRP A 2 17.02 70.35 -29.98
CA TRP A 2 15.55 70.19 -29.86
C TRP A 2 14.96 68.91 -30.49
N ARG A 3 15.50 68.44 -31.62
CA ARG A 3 15.06 67.18 -32.25
C ARG A 3 15.48 65.91 -31.48
N ALA A 4 16.55 65.96 -30.69
CA ALA A 4 17.00 64.80 -29.90
C ALA A 4 16.10 64.57 -28.68
N ALA A 5 15.69 65.65 -28.00
CA ALA A 5 14.76 65.59 -26.87
C ALA A 5 13.35 65.10 -27.27
N GLN A 6 12.95 65.29 -28.52
CA GLN A 6 11.64 64.87 -29.03
C GLN A 6 11.60 63.37 -29.38
N VAL A 7 12.74 62.79 -29.78
CA VAL A 7 12.87 61.34 -30.03
C VAL A 7 12.90 60.55 -28.71
N GLU A 8 13.61 61.04 -27.69
CA GLU A 8 13.62 60.40 -26.36
C GLU A 8 12.24 60.42 -25.69
N ARG A 9 11.49 61.52 -25.79
CA ARG A 9 10.12 61.57 -25.27
C ARG A 9 9.18 60.63 -26.00
N SER A 10 9.33 60.46 -27.32
CA SER A 10 8.50 59.53 -28.10
C SER A 10 8.81 58.07 -27.76
N LEU A 11 10.09 57.72 -27.53
CA LEU A 11 10.49 56.37 -27.10
C LEU A 11 10.05 56.06 -25.67
N LEU A 12 10.14 57.01 -24.74
CA LEU A 12 9.60 56.86 -23.39
C LEU A 12 8.08 56.73 -23.38
N LEU A 13 7.38 57.51 -24.20
CA LEU A 13 5.93 57.42 -24.31
C LEU A 13 5.50 56.08 -24.93
N GLN A 14 6.22 55.58 -25.95
CA GLN A 14 5.96 54.27 -26.55
C GLN A 14 6.33 53.12 -25.62
N ALA A 15 7.39 53.23 -24.82
CA ALA A 15 7.73 52.24 -23.80
C ALA A 15 6.69 52.19 -22.67
N VAL A 16 6.22 53.35 -22.20
CA VAL A 16 5.16 53.45 -21.19
C VAL A 16 3.81 52.97 -21.75
N LEU A 17 3.45 53.31 -22.99
CA LEU A 17 2.25 52.78 -23.65
C LEU A 17 2.36 51.27 -23.91
N ALA A 18 3.53 50.74 -24.27
CA ALA A 18 3.72 49.31 -24.41
C ALA A 18 3.66 48.57 -23.06
N TRP A 19 4.09 49.22 -21.97
CA TRP A 19 3.97 48.68 -20.61
C TRP A 19 2.52 48.70 -20.11
N VAL A 20 1.78 49.79 -20.36
CA VAL A 20 0.36 49.93 -20.01
C VAL A 20 -0.54 49.01 -20.86
N VAL A 21 -0.26 48.86 -22.16
CA VAL A 21 -1.05 47.99 -23.06
C VAL A 21 -0.73 46.50 -22.85
N ARG A 22 0.46 46.14 -22.35
CA ARG A 22 0.74 44.77 -21.86
C ARG A 22 0.11 44.50 -20.50
N GLY A 23 -0.16 45.53 -19.70
CA GLY A 23 -0.83 45.40 -18.39
C GLY A 23 -2.36 45.39 -18.43
N SER A 24 -3.02 45.66 -19.56
CA SER A 24 -4.49 45.89 -19.60
C SER A 24 -5.32 44.82 -20.32
N LYS A 25 -4.82 43.59 -20.49
CA LYS A 25 -5.65 42.47 -21.02
C LYS A 25 -6.30 41.58 -19.95
N ASP A 26 -6.01 41.79 -18.66
CA ASP A 26 -6.69 41.09 -17.55
C ASP A 26 -7.83 41.95 -16.97
N VAL A 27 -8.69 42.51 -17.83
CA VAL A 27 -9.86 43.26 -17.39
C VAL A 27 -10.91 42.26 -16.89
N GLY A 28 -10.90 41.99 -15.58
CA GLY A 28 -11.99 41.29 -14.89
C GLY A 28 -11.59 40.33 -13.78
N CYS A 29 -10.30 40.15 -13.48
CA CYS A 29 -9.88 39.18 -12.47
C CYS A 29 -8.86 39.78 -11.48
N ASP A 30 -9.35 40.66 -10.60
CA ASP A 30 -8.52 41.35 -9.61
C ASP A 30 -7.87 40.38 -8.61
N HIS A 31 -8.36 39.14 -8.51
CA HIS A 31 -7.78 38.09 -7.67
C HIS A 31 -7.76 36.72 -8.36
N ILE A 32 -6.57 36.28 -8.79
CA ILE A 32 -6.34 34.96 -9.38
C ILE A 32 -6.17 33.94 -8.25
N MET A 33 -7.17 33.07 -8.06
CA MET A 33 -7.09 31.94 -7.14
C MET A 33 -6.79 30.66 -7.92
N GLY A 34 -5.77 29.92 -7.50
CA GLY A 34 -5.47 28.59 -8.05
C GLY A 34 -6.35 27.52 -7.42
N THR A 35 -6.72 26.51 -8.20
CA THR A 35 -7.28 25.27 -7.68
C THR A 35 -6.18 24.30 -7.26
N SER A 36 -6.56 23.21 -6.60
CA SER A 36 -5.63 22.09 -6.30
C SER A 36 -5.11 21.36 -7.54
N GLY A 37 -5.60 21.69 -8.75
CA GLY A 37 -5.15 21.10 -10.01
C GLY A 37 -5.52 19.62 -10.15
N GLN A 38 -4.71 18.89 -10.92
CA GLN A 38 -4.89 17.45 -11.11
C GLN A 38 -4.59 16.67 -9.82
N SER A 39 -5.21 15.50 -9.70
CA SER A 39 -4.88 14.51 -8.68
C SER A 39 -3.84 13.55 -9.25
N TYR A 40 -2.68 13.46 -8.61
CA TYR A 40 -1.55 12.71 -9.14
C TYR A 40 -1.40 11.35 -8.48
N ARG A 41 -0.85 10.38 -9.22
CA ARG A 41 -0.23 9.21 -8.59
C ARG A 41 1.03 9.65 -7.84
N TRP A 42 1.35 9.02 -6.72
CA TRP A 42 2.67 9.23 -6.09
C TRP A 42 3.76 8.72 -7.03
N ALA A 43 4.79 9.53 -7.28
CA ALA A 43 5.87 9.09 -8.15
C ALA A 43 6.71 8.05 -7.42
N LEU A 44 7.33 7.14 -8.19
CA LEU A 44 8.39 6.31 -7.64
C LEU A 44 9.56 7.24 -7.30
N GLN A 45 9.90 7.33 -6.02
CA GLN A 45 10.98 8.17 -5.54
C GLN A 45 12.30 7.73 -6.16
N ASN A 46 13.05 8.68 -6.73
CA ASN A 46 14.43 8.48 -7.15
C ASN A 46 15.38 9.19 -6.17
N PRO A 47 16.08 8.47 -5.29
CA PRO A 47 16.92 9.08 -4.27
C PRO A 47 18.20 9.74 -4.82
N GLN A 48 18.50 9.58 -6.12
CA GLN A 48 19.55 10.34 -6.79
C GLN A 48 19.12 11.74 -7.24
N LEU A 49 17.81 11.96 -7.38
CA LEU A 49 17.27 13.25 -7.79
C LEU A 49 16.97 14.09 -6.55
N VAL A 50 17.99 14.77 -6.02
CA VAL A 50 17.81 15.77 -4.96
C VAL A 50 17.88 17.16 -5.55
N ALA A 51 16.86 17.96 -5.28
CA ALA A 51 16.82 19.34 -5.76
C ALA A 51 17.91 20.17 -5.09
N PRO A 52 18.64 21.04 -5.82
CA PRO A 52 19.62 21.96 -5.26
C PRO A 52 18.98 23.18 -4.56
N VAL A 53 17.77 23.00 -4.02
CA VAL A 53 17.01 24.02 -3.29
C VAL A 53 16.52 23.47 -1.96
N LEU A 54 16.42 24.35 -0.96
CA LEU A 54 15.69 24.11 0.27
C LEU A 54 14.31 24.78 0.19
N LEU A 55 13.31 24.11 0.76
CA LEU A 55 12.00 24.70 1.03
C LEU A 55 12.05 25.35 2.41
N ASP A 56 12.45 26.61 2.48
CA ASP A 56 12.51 27.41 3.71
C ASP A 56 11.10 27.86 4.12
N TYR A 57 10.48 27.17 5.07
CA TYR A 57 9.12 27.46 5.51
C TYR A 57 9.07 28.33 6.77
N ASP A 58 8.10 29.23 6.80
CA ASP A 58 7.76 30.07 7.93
C ASP A 58 6.27 29.96 8.19
N VAL A 59 5.97 29.17 9.21
CA VAL A 59 4.61 28.74 9.53
C VAL A 59 4.35 29.00 11.01
N LEU A 60 3.38 29.87 11.28
CA LEU A 60 2.92 30.19 12.63
C LEU A 60 1.59 29.49 12.92
N GLU A 61 1.34 29.26 14.21
CA GLU A 61 0.03 28.79 14.66
C GLU A 61 -1.04 29.86 14.37
N TYR A 62 -2.19 29.44 13.84
CA TYR A 62 -3.29 30.35 13.51
C TYR A 62 -4.55 29.95 14.28
N LYS A 63 -5.26 30.94 14.85
CA LYS A 63 -6.38 30.73 15.80
C LYS A 63 -7.69 31.43 15.41
N SER A 64 -7.64 32.42 14.51
CA SER A 64 -8.85 33.16 14.15
C SER A 64 -9.74 32.30 13.25
N PRO A 65 -11.07 32.48 13.26
CA PRO A 65 -11.96 31.74 12.36
C PRO A 65 -11.56 31.90 10.89
N LEU A 66 -11.71 30.83 10.11
CA LEU A 66 -11.54 30.80 8.66
C LEU A 66 -12.88 30.53 7.99
N MET A 67 -12.97 30.75 6.69
CA MET A 67 -14.17 30.44 5.91
C MET A 67 -13.90 29.22 5.04
N ALA A 68 -14.79 28.23 5.14
CA ALA A 68 -14.78 27.07 4.26
C ALA A 68 -15.94 27.16 3.27
N SER A 69 -15.70 26.80 2.01
CA SER A 69 -16.71 26.64 0.98
C SER A 69 -16.64 25.26 0.35
N LEU A 70 -17.80 24.65 0.09
CA LEU A 70 -17.86 23.38 -0.64
C LEU A 70 -17.95 23.67 -2.14
N THR A 71 -17.07 23.09 -2.94
CA THR A 71 -17.14 23.14 -4.41
C THR A 71 -17.53 21.77 -4.97
N ASP A 72 -17.63 21.70 -6.30
CA ASP A 72 -17.79 20.45 -7.05
C ASP A 72 -16.54 19.53 -7.00
N THR A 73 -15.44 20.02 -6.45
CA THR A 73 -14.12 19.37 -6.51
C THR A 73 -13.46 19.19 -5.14
N ALA A 74 -13.75 20.05 -4.16
CA ALA A 74 -13.11 20.03 -2.86
C ALA A 74 -13.91 20.82 -1.79
N LEU A 75 -13.54 20.62 -0.53
CA LEU A 75 -13.84 21.56 0.55
C LEU A 75 -12.67 22.56 0.63
N ILE A 76 -12.91 23.83 0.30
CA ILE A 76 -11.90 24.88 0.23
C ILE A 76 -11.96 25.74 1.48
N VAL A 77 -10.85 25.85 2.21
CA VAL A 77 -10.67 26.79 3.33
C VAL A 77 -9.80 27.95 2.86
N SER A 78 -10.36 29.15 2.84
CA SER A 78 -9.64 30.37 2.44
C SER A 78 -8.63 30.75 3.52
N ALA A 79 -7.37 30.97 3.14
CA ALA A 79 -6.37 31.49 4.06
C ALA A 79 -6.62 32.98 4.30
N ALA A 80 -6.54 33.40 5.55
CA ALA A 80 -6.61 34.82 5.89
C ALA A 80 -5.29 35.53 5.54
N ALA A 81 -5.34 36.83 5.26
CA ALA A 81 -4.17 37.60 4.84
C ALA A 81 -3.06 37.67 5.92
N ASP A 82 -3.42 37.52 7.18
CA ASP A 82 -2.53 37.47 8.35
C ASP A 82 -2.03 36.04 8.68
N MET A 83 -2.56 35.02 8.00
CA MET A 83 -2.11 33.65 8.18
C MET A 83 -0.69 33.48 7.61
N THR A 84 0.28 33.29 8.51
CA THR A 84 1.68 33.07 8.11
C THR A 84 1.90 31.58 7.90
N ALA A 85 1.77 31.14 6.66
CA ALA A 85 2.05 29.77 6.22
C ALA A 85 2.79 29.82 4.88
N ASN A 86 3.90 30.55 4.86
CA ASN A 86 4.63 30.88 3.65
C ASN A 86 5.86 29.98 3.52
N PHE A 87 6.36 29.82 2.31
CA PHE A 87 7.68 29.22 2.12
C PHE A 87 8.46 29.92 1.02
N ASN A 88 9.77 29.81 1.10
CA ASN A 88 10.68 30.24 0.07
C ASN A 88 11.38 29.03 -0.53
N LEU A 89 11.63 29.03 -1.84
CA LEU A 89 12.61 28.15 -2.44
C LEU A 89 13.94 28.91 -2.54
N THR A 90 14.91 28.46 -1.76
CA THR A 90 16.25 29.06 -1.69
C THR A 90 17.26 28.10 -2.29
N SER A 91 18.01 28.54 -3.30
CA SER A 91 19.11 27.74 -3.85
C SER A 91 20.22 27.58 -2.80
N SER A 92 20.76 26.37 -2.65
CA SER A 92 21.99 26.20 -1.86
C SER A 92 23.17 26.66 -2.71
N SER A 93 23.56 27.92 -2.59
CA SER A 93 24.69 28.49 -3.30
C SER A 93 26.03 28.00 -2.73
N SER A 94 26.31 26.70 -2.78
CA SER A 94 27.65 26.17 -2.50
C SER A 94 28.58 26.25 -3.72
N ALA A 95 28.06 26.53 -4.92
CA ALA A 95 28.83 26.45 -6.17
C ALA A 95 28.63 27.68 -7.08
N GLY A 96 29.11 28.87 -6.66
CA GLY A 96 29.54 29.99 -7.53
C GLY A 96 28.61 30.57 -8.61
N SER A 97 27.43 30.00 -8.84
CA SER A 97 26.45 30.45 -9.82
C SER A 97 25.63 31.59 -9.20
N ALA A 98 25.33 32.61 -10.01
CA ALA A 98 24.56 33.77 -9.57
C ALA A 98 23.29 33.30 -8.86
N SER A 99 23.17 33.62 -7.57
CA SER A 99 22.02 33.19 -6.77
C SER A 99 20.75 33.76 -7.40
N SER A 100 19.89 32.90 -7.95
CA SER A 100 18.55 33.31 -8.28
C SER A 100 17.88 33.85 -7.01
N ALA A 101 17.15 34.96 -7.15
CA ALA A 101 16.43 35.53 -6.02
C ALA A 101 15.49 34.46 -5.43
N PRO A 102 15.34 34.38 -4.10
CA PRO A 102 14.47 33.39 -3.47
C PRO A 102 13.03 33.53 -3.98
N GLN A 103 12.43 32.41 -4.38
CA GLN A 103 11.04 32.38 -4.83
C GLN A 103 10.13 32.27 -3.60
N LYS A 104 9.41 33.34 -3.27
CA LYS A 104 8.51 33.38 -2.11
C LYS A 104 7.09 33.01 -2.51
N TYR A 105 6.51 32.05 -1.79
CA TYR A 105 5.16 31.55 -1.99
C TYR A 105 4.29 31.87 -0.76
N ILE A 106 3.11 32.45 -1.00
CA ILE A 106 2.14 32.80 0.04
C ILE A 106 0.91 31.90 -0.07
N LEU A 107 0.51 31.27 1.04
CA LEU A 107 -0.67 30.42 1.11
C LEU A 107 -1.93 31.21 0.73
N GLN A 108 -2.72 30.66 -0.19
CA GLN A 108 -4.00 31.23 -0.62
C GLN A 108 -5.18 30.42 -0.07
N THR A 109 -5.12 29.10 -0.21
CA THR A 109 -6.20 28.19 0.24
C THR A 109 -5.66 26.86 0.72
N ILE A 110 -6.43 26.19 1.58
CA ILE A 110 -6.26 24.78 1.95
C ILE A 110 -7.46 24.02 1.39
N GLN A 111 -7.23 23.02 0.54
CA GLN A 111 -8.31 22.28 -0.13
C GLN A 111 -8.29 20.83 0.32
N PHE A 112 -9.43 20.33 0.82
CA PHE A 112 -9.61 18.90 1.13
C PHE A 112 -10.35 18.23 -0.01
N ARG A 113 -9.75 17.21 -0.61
CA ARG A 113 -10.32 16.47 -1.75
C ARG A 113 -10.14 14.97 -1.58
N LYS A 114 -10.96 14.20 -2.28
CA LYS A 114 -10.75 12.75 -2.40
C LYS A 114 -9.42 12.48 -3.12
N PRO A 115 -8.68 11.44 -2.74
CA PRO A 115 -7.59 10.93 -3.57
C PRO A 115 -8.16 10.50 -4.93
N PRO A 116 -7.34 10.49 -5.98
CA PRO A 116 -7.79 9.98 -7.26
C PRO A 116 -8.13 8.48 -7.15
N LEU A 117 -9.21 8.07 -7.81
CA LEU A 117 -9.61 6.67 -7.86
C LEU A 117 -8.69 5.95 -8.84
N VAL A 118 -7.79 5.17 -8.26
CA VAL A 118 -6.94 4.24 -8.98
C VAL A 118 -7.85 3.16 -9.57
N ALA A 119 -7.84 3.02 -10.90
CA ALA A 119 -8.58 1.95 -11.55
C ALA A 119 -8.13 0.59 -10.99
N GLU A 120 -9.12 -0.25 -10.73
CA GLU A 120 -8.97 -1.67 -10.41
C GLU A 120 -7.91 -2.32 -11.33
N GLY A 121 -7.00 -3.09 -10.74
CA GLY A 121 -5.89 -3.77 -11.43
C GLY A 121 -4.62 -2.95 -11.69
N THR A 122 -4.55 -1.67 -11.32
CA THR A 122 -3.28 -0.93 -11.44
C THR A 122 -2.40 -1.07 -10.19
N LYS A 123 -1.08 -1.23 -10.37
CA LYS A 123 -0.11 -1.62 -9.33
C LYS A 123 0.13 -0.60 -8.19
N GLN A 124 -0.63 0.48 -8.14
CA GLN A 124 -0.38 1.53 -7.16
C GLN A 124 -1.69 1.90 -6.50
N GLU A 125 -1.91 1.33 -5.33
CA GLU A 125 -2.95 1.75 -4.41
C GLU A 125 -2.42 2.98 -3.64
N LEU A 126 -3.25 4.02 -3.56
CA LEU A 126 -2.97 5.14 -2.68
C LEU A 126 -3.43 4.73 -1.29
N SER A 127 -2.51 4.67 -0.33
CA SER A 127 -2.82 4.19 1.03
C SER A 127 -3.65 5.18 1.85
N HIS A 128 -3.81 6.42 1.37
CA HIS A 128 -4.56 7.47 2.05
C HIS A 128 -5.96 7.64 1.49
N GLU A 129 -6.89 8.05 2.35
CA GLU A 129 -8.31 8.21 2.03
C GLU A 129 -8.69 9.68 1.72
N LEU A 130 -7.83 10.64 2.05
CA LEU A 130 -8.08 12.08 1.85
C LEU A 130 -6.77 12.81 1.52
N GLU A 131 -6.85 13.85 0.70
CA GLU A 131 -5.73 14.77 0.44
C GLU A 131 -6.06 16.17 0.97
N ALA A 132 -5.11 16.78 1.69
CA ALA A 132 -5.09 18.22 1.91
C ALA A 132 -4.08 18.87 0.96
N VAL A 133 -4.53 19.84 0.17
CA VAL A 133 -3.72 20.57 -0.81
C VAL A 133 -3.60 22.02 -0.39
N LEU A 134 -2.40 22.44 -0.01
CA LEU A 134 -2.11 23.83 0.32
C LEU A 134 -1.68 24.56 -0.94
N VAL A 135 -2.55 25.40 -1.47
CA VAL A 135 -2.32 26.16 -2.70
C VAL A 135 -1.68 27.49 -2.35
N HIS A 136 -0.46 27.70 -2.83
CA HIS A 136 0.31 28.93 -2.65
C HIS A 136 0.49 29.65 -3.97
N ARG A 137 0.69 30.96 -3.91
CA ARG A 137 1.02 31.82 -5.05
C ARG A 137 2.36 32.49 -4.86
N GLU A 138 3.20 32.46 -5.88
CA GLU A 138 4.47 33.16 -5.91
C GLU A 138 4.25 34.68 -5.90
N VAL A 139 4.99 35.41 -5.08
CA VAL A 139 4.87 36.88 -4.96
C VAL A 139 6.13 37.65 -5.36
N THR A 140 7.25 36.96 -5.57
CA THR A 140 8.54 37.57 -5.94
C THR A 140 8.89 37.41 -7.43
N GLY A 141 8.11 36.64 -8.18
CA GLY A 141 8.42 36.26 -9.57
C GLY A 141 7.21 36.33 -10.50
N SER A 142 7.08 35.33 -11.38
CA SER A 142 6.09 35.29 -12.46
C SER A 142 4.65 35.04 -11.98
N GLY A 143 4.45 34.86 -10.68
CA GLY A 143 3.13 34.61 -10.09
C GLY A 143 2.66 33.16 -10.26
N TYR A 144 3.59 32.22 -10.44
CA TYR A 144 3.28 30.79 -10.52
C TYR A 144 2.67 30.27 -9.22
N PHE A 145 2.00 29.13 -9.30
CA PHE A 145 1.43 28.47 -8.14
C PHE A 145 2.38 27.41 -7.57
N ALA A 146 2.12 27.01 -6.33
CA ALA A 146 2.70 25.81 -5.75
C ALA A 146 1.68 25.10 -4.87
N ASN A 147 1.48 23.81 -5.13
CA ASN A 147 0.55 22.96 -4.41
C ASN A 147 1.33 21.97 -3.55
N ILE A 148 1.20 22.09 -2.23
CA ILE A 148 1.72 21.09 -1.30
C ILE A 148 0.60 20.08 -1.03
N ILE A 149 0.80 18.84 -1.49
CA ILE A 149 -0.16 17.75 -1.36
C ILE A 149 0.23 16.90 -0.14
N VAL A 150 -0.69 16.79 0.81
CA VAL A 150 -0.53 16.09 2.07
C VAL A 150 -1.53 14.92 2.11
N PRO A 151 -1.06 13.66 2.03
CA PRO A 151 -1.94 12.51 2.16
C PRO A 151 -2.37 12.34 3.62
N ILE A 152 -3.65 12.02 3.85
CA ILE A 152 -4.27 11.89 5.18
C ILE A 152 -4.90 10.50 5.32
N GLU A 153 -4.60 9.82 6.43
CA GLU A 153 -5.11 8.48 6.75
C GLU A 153 -5.67 8.39 8.18
N VAL A 154 -6.47 7.36 8.43
CA VAL A 154 -6.96 7.07 9.78
C VAL A 154 -5.83 6.51 10.63
N SER A 155 -5.63 7.05 11.83
CA SER A 155 -4.73 6.47 12.82
C SER A 155 -5.36 6.45 14.21
N ALA A 156 -4.92 5.50 15.05
CA ALA A 156 -5.33 5.38 16.44
C ALA A 156 -4.75 6.50 17.33
N GLU A 157 -3.61 7.09 16.94
CA GLU A 157 -2.93 8.16 17.69
C GLU A 157 -2.84 9.44 16.85
N PRO A 158 -3.92 10.25 16.77
CA PRO A 158 -3.97 11.43 15.91
C PRO A 158 -3.30 12.64 16.57
N SER A 159 -2.11 12.46 17.16
CA SER A 159 -1.36 13.55 17.83
C SER A 159 -1.08 14.73 16.88
N LEU A 160 -1.10 14.46 15.57
CA LEU A 160 -0.87 15.42 14.48
C LEU A 160 -2.09 15.54 13.55
N ASP A 161 -3.30 15.66 14.11
CA ASP A 161 -4.55 15.82 13.35
C ASP A 161 -4.72 17.22 12.77
N LEU A 162 -4.48 17.38 11.47
CA LEU A 162 -4.70 18.64 10.76
C LEU A 162 -6.19 19.04 10.74
N LEU A 163 -7.10 18.07 10.77
CA LEU A 163 -8.54 18.29 10.65
C LEU A 163 -9.17 18.72 11.98
N ALA A 164 -8.65 18.25 13.12
CA ALA A 164 -9.20 18.55 14.43
C ALA A 164 -9.45 20.05 14.68
N PRO A 165 -8.45 20.95 14.60
CA PRO A 165 -8.68 22.37 14.89
C PRO A 165 -9.66 23.02 13.90
N LEU A 166 -9.68 22.57 12.64
CA LEU A 166 -10.54 23.12 11.59
C LEU A 166 -12.01 22.70 11.76
N LEU A 167 -12.24 21.43 12.05
CA LEU A 167 -13.57 20.83 11.97
C LEU A 167 -14.26 20.72 13.34
N ASP A 168 -13.50 20.66 14.43
CA ASP A 168 -14.09 20.47 15.76
C ASP A 168 -14.99 21.66 16.10
N SER A 169 -16.26 21.38 16.40
CA SER A 169 -17.34 22.36 16.66
C SER A 169 -17.76 23.24 15.47
N ALA A 170 -17.10 23.15 14.31
CA ALA A 170 -17.52 23.88 13.11
C ALA A 170 -18.73 23.21 12.46
N GLU A 171 -19.70 23.97 11.96
CA GLU A 171 -20.71 23.47 11.02
C GLU A 171 -20.13 23.58 9.60
N LEU A 172 -20.02 22.45 8.90
CA LEU A 172 -19.39 22.42 7.58
C LEU A 172 -20.45 22.66 6.50
N PRO A 173 -20.09 23.34 5.38
CA PRO A 173 -21.02 23.59 4.28
C PRO A 173 -21.56 22.27 3.73
N GLN A 174 -22.87 22.16 3.57
CA GLN A 174 -23.57 20.95 3.13
C GLN A 174 -23.87 20.97 1.62
N GLN A 175 -23.90 22.15 1.00
CA GLN A 175 -24.21 22.34 -0.42
C GLN A 175 -23.07 23.01 -1.19
N VAL A 176 -22.92 22.67 -2.47
CA VAL A 176 -21.95 23.31 -3.35
C VAL A 176 -22.26 24.81 -3.44
N GLY A 177 -21.24 25.64 -3.20
CA GLY A 177 -21.35 27.10 -3.13
C GLY A 177 -21.69 27.65 -1.73
N GLU A 178 -22.09 26.79 -0.79
CA GLU A 178 -22.30 27.20 0.60
C GLU A 178 -20.96 27.54 1.26
N VAL A 179 -20.98 28.57 2.11
CA VAL A 179 -19.82 29.03 2.90
C VAL A 179 -20.18 28.94 4.37
N SER A 180 -19.29 28.37 5.18
CA SER A 180 -19.47 28.26 6.63
C SER A 180 -18.16 28.55 7.37
N PRO A 181 -18.21 29.13 8.58
CA PRO A 181 -17.02 29.35 9.38
C PRO A 181 -16.45 28.02 9.88
N VAL A 182 -15.13 27.87 9.77
CA VAL A 182 -14.33 26.77 10.33
C VAL A 182 -13.26 27.34 11.25
N LEU A 183 -12.53 26.49 11.97
CA LEU A 183 -11.61 26.94 13.02
C LEU A 183 -12.32 27.80 14.08
N VAL A 184 -13.52 27.37 14.46
CA VAL A 184 -14.32 28.02 15.53
C VAL A 184 -13.90 27.54 16.93
N SER A 185 -13.09 26.48 17.00
CA SER A 185 -12.51 25.98 18.24
C SER A 185 -11.37 26.88 18.73
N SER A 186 -11.04 26.79 20.02
CA SER A 186 -9.86 27.46 20.58
C SER A 186 -8.54 26.80 20.19
N LEU A 187 -8.56 25.69 19.46
CA LEU A 187 -7.38 24.94 19.08
C LEU A 187 -6.72 25.59 17.86
N PRO A 188 -5.44 25.97 17.92
CA PRO A 188 -4.75 26.53 16.76
C PRO A 188 -4.57 25.48 15.67
N VAL A 189 -4.63 25.91 14.40
CA VAL A 189 -4.13 25.11 13.27
C VAL A 189 -2.60 25.15 13.28
N LYS A 190 -1.98 23.98 13.32
CA LYS A 190 -0.53 23.80 13.36
C LYS A 190 0.02 23.28 12.03
N LEU A 191 0.04 24.15 11.02
CA LEU A 191 0.53 23.76 9.69
C LEU A 191 2.03 23.38 9.65
N ALA A 192 2.82 23.75 10.67
CA ALA A 192 4.25 23.43 10.73
C ALA A 192 4.52 21.91 10.67
N HIS A 193 3.58 21.07 11.13
CA HIS A 193 3.70 19.61 11.09
C HIS A 193 3.65 19.02 9.67
N ILE A 194 3.11 19.77 8.70
CA ILE A 194 3.14 19.36 7.29
C ILE A 194 4.59 19.26 6.79
N PHE A 195 5.46 20.15 7.29
CA PHE A 195 6.85 20.31 6.84
C PHE A 195 7.86 19.61 7.75
N ALA A 196 7.50 19.30 8.98
CA ALA A 196 8.42 18.72 9.95
C ALA A 196 8.76 17.26 9.59
N ASN A 197 10.06 16.93 9.59
CA ASN A 197 10.59 15.56 9.46
C ASN A 197 10.09 14.79 8.22
N VAL A 198 9.89 15.50 7.11
CA VAL A 198 9.48 14.90 5.83
C VAL A 198 10.34 15.36 4.67
N SER A 199 10.13 14.76 3.51
CA SER A 199 10.63 15.26 2.23
C SER A 199 9.45 15.37 1.25
N PHE A 200 9.62 16.19 0.21
CA PHE A 200 8.62 16.36 -0.84
C PHE A 200 9.16 15.85 -2.17
N GLN A 201 8.34 15.11 -2.92
CA GLN A 201 8.57 14.91 -4.34
C GLN A 201 8.07 16.14 -5.09
N HIS A 202 8.96 16.76 -5.86
CA HIS A 202 8.71 17.98 -6.61
C HIS A 202 8.71 17.71 -8.12
N PHE A 203 7.73 18.29 -8.81
CA PHE A 203 7.72 18.43 -10.26
C PHE A 203 6.81 19.59 -10.69
N TRP A 204 6.84 19.94 -11.97
CA TRP A 204 5.94 20.92 -12.56
C TRP A 204 4.64 20.28 -13.06
N GLY A 205 3.52 20.91 -12.75
CA GLY A 205 2.19 20.58 -13.24
C GLY A 205 1.41 21.84 -13.60
N GLU A 206 0.09 21.67 -13.72
CA GLU A 206 -0.83 22.77 -14.02
C GLU A 206 -1.96 22.83 -13.00
N VAL A 207 -2.37 24.06 -12.67
CA VAL A 207 -3.58 24.33 -11.90
C VAL A 207 -4.56 25.14 -12.74
N THR A 208 -5.85 24.91 -12.57
CA THR A 208 -6.85 25.83 -13.11
C THR A 208 -6.94 27.05 -12.20
N THR A 209 -7.16 28.21 -12.79
CA THR A 209 -7.33 29.46 -12.05
C THR A 209 -8.80 29.89 -12.07
N SER A 210 -9.21 30.69 -11.10
CA SER A 210 -10.56 31.28 -11.03
C SER A 210 -10.88 32.18 -12.21
N CYS A 211 -9.87 32.60 -12.98
CA CYS A 211 -9.98 33.52 -14.09
C CYS A 211 -10.13 32.77 -15.40
N ASN A 212 -11.35 32.73 -15.95
CA ASN A 212 -11.66 32.14 -17.26
C ASN A 212 -11.25 30.66 -17.42
N SER A 213 -11.13 29.92 -16.31
CA SER A 213 -10.63 28.54 -16.31
C SER A 213 -9.25 28.37 -16.96
N ALA A 214 -8.44 29.44 -17.01
CA ALA A 214 -7.09 29.40 -17.57
C ALA A 214 -6.20 28.50 -16.72
N SER A 215 -5.30 27.75 -17.35
CA SER A 215 -4.29 26.96 -16.64
C SER A 215 -3.04 27.80 -16.36
N ALA A 216 -2.50 27.65 -15.15
CA ALA A 216 -1.25 28.26 -14.72
C ALA A 216 -0.25 27.16 -14.34
N GLY A 217 1.03 27.39 -14.65
CA GLY A 217 2.11 26.52 -14.18
C GLY A 217 2.15 26.48 -12.65
N ALA A 218 2.27 25.28 -12.10
CA ALA A 218 2.32 25.08 -10.66
C ALA A 218 3.41 24.07 -10.28
N ARG A 219 4.15 24.36 -9.22
CA ARG A 219 4.98 23.36 -8.57
C ARG A 219 4.08 22.39 -7.80
N ILE A 220 4.26 21.10 -7.98
CA ILE A 220 3.57 20.06 -7.22
C ILE A 220 4.58 19.49 -6.23
N LEU A 221 4.28 19.62 -4.94
CA LEU A 221 5.11 19.18 -3.82
C LEU A 221 4.35 18.09 -3.05
N MET A 222 4.59 16.83 -3.37
CA MET A 222 3.89 15.69 -2.75
C MET A 222 4.65 15.21 -1.51
N ARG A 223 4.00 15.27 -0.34
CA ARG A 223 4.60 14.80 0.91
C ARG A 223 4.83 13.29 0.86
N ASN A 224 5.99 12.85 1.32
CA ASN A 224 6.40 11.43 1.29
C ASN A 224 5.83 10.58 2.44
N VAL A 225 5.17 11.20 3.41
CA VAL A 225 4.55 10.54 4.56
C VAL A 225 3.09 11.00 4.66
N THR A 226 2.23 10.17 5.24
CA THR A 226 0.84 10.44 5.58
C THR A 226 0.70 11.25 6.87
N MET A 227 -0.38 12.01 7.00
CA MET A 227 -0.80 12.63 8.26
C MET A 227 -1.98 11.86 8.84
N ALA A 228 -1.90 11.60 10.14
CA ALA A 228 -2.95 10.90 10.87
C ALA A 228 -4.15 11.81 11.13
N THR A 229 -5.36 11.26 11.04
CA THR A 229 -6.57 11.85 11.59
C THR A 229 -7.45 10.79 12.25
N SER A 230 -8.43 11.22 13.04
CA SER A 230 -9.43 10.29 13.59
C SER A 230 -10.44 9.85 12.51
N LYS A 231 -10.92 8.60 12.63
CA LYS A 231 -11.94 8.04 11.72
C LYS A 231 -13.20 8.90 11.62
N SER A 232 -13.68 9.45 12.74
CA SER A 232 -14.90 10.27 12.76
C SER A 232 -14.74 11.58 11.98
N ARG A 233 -13.59 12.25 12.10
CA ARG A 233 -13.28 13.48 11.36
C ARG A 233 -13.10 13.21 9.88
N LEU A 234 -12.37 12.16 9.53
CA LEU A 234 -12.22 11.75 8.13
C LEU A 234 -13.57 11.46 7.49
N GLN A 235 -14.40 10.63 8.13
CA GLN A 235 -15.74 10.28 7.61
C GLN A 235 -16.60 11.53 7.44
N ARG A 236 -16.47 12.51 8.35
CA ARG A 236 -17.19 13.78 8.24
C ARG A 236 -16.82 14.53 6.97
N VAL A 237 -15.54 14.63 6.62
CA VAL A 237 -15.09 15.26 5.36
C VAL A 237 -15.52 14.44 4.15
N LEU A 238 -15.32 13.12 4.18
CA LEU A 238 -15.70 12.24 3.06
C LEU A 238 -17.21 12.27 2.77
N ASN A 239 -18.04 12.38 3.80
CA ASN A 239 -19.49 12.54 3.64
C ASN A 239 -19.87 13.85 2.93
N LEU A 240 -19.12 14.94 3.12
CA LEU A 240 -19.31 16.19 2.38
C LEU A 240 -18.87 16.03 0.92
N LEU A 241 -17.75 15.34 0.71
CA LEU A 241 -17.17 15.11 -0.60
C LEU A 241 -17.87 13.99 -1.38
N LYS A 242 -18.93 13.35 -0.85
CA LYS A 242 -19.56 12.18 -1.48
C LYS A 242 -20.08 12.44 -2.90
N TYR A 243 -20.42 13.69 -3.22
CA TYR A 243 -20.88 14.12 -4.55
C TYR A 243 -19.76 14.60 -5.47
N VAL A 244 -18.54 14.77 -4.95
CA VAL A 244 -17.36 15.07 -5.77
C VAL A 244 -17.07 13.84 -6.63
N PRO A 245 -17.03 13.98 -7.97
CA PRO A 245 -16.79 12.86 -8.86
C PRO A 245 -15.38 12.33 -8.66
N ASP A 246 -15.26 11.00 -8.65
CA ASP A 246 -13.96 10.35 -8.59
C ASP A 246 -13.22 10.60 -9.92
N LYS A 247 -11.94 10.96 -9.82
CA LYS A 247 -11.09 11.25 -10.98
C LYS A 247 -9.99 10.19 -11.08
N PRO A 248 -9.67 9.70 -12.29
CA PRO A 248 -8.51 8.85 -12.47
C PRO A 248 -7.23 9.63 -12.11
N PRO A 249 -6.21 8.97 -11.57
CA PRO A 249 -5.00 9.66 -11.20
C PRO A 249 -4.18 10.04 -12.44
N THR A 250 -3.66 11.25 -12.45
CA THR A 250 -2.70 11.70 -13.46
C THR A 250 -1.32 11.11 -13.14
N PRO A 251 -0.65 10.43 -14.08
CA PRO A 251 0.72 9.97 -13.86
C PRO A 251 1.65 11.19 -13.68
N PRO A 252 2.50 11.22 -12.64
CA PRO A 252 3.53 12.24 -12.52
C PRO A 252 4.57 12.08 -13.64
N PRO A 253 5.36 13.12 -13.93
CA PRO A 253 6.49 12.98 -14.83
C PRO A 253 7.49 11.95 -14.29
N VAL A 254 8.27 11.36 -15.20
CA VAL A 254 9.28 10.33 -14.86
C VAL A 254 10.33 10.89 -13.89
N GLN A 255 10.69 12.17 -14.06
CA GLN A 255 11.64 12.86 -13.20
C GLN A 255 10.88 13.62 -12.11
N THR A 256 11.08 13.20 -10.86
CA THR A 256 10.64 13.93 -9.68
C THR A 256 11.83 14.16 -8.76
N TRP A 257 11.87 15.35 -8.17
CA TRP A 257 12.99 15.81 -7.36
C TRP A 257 12.66 15.80 -5.89
N LEU A 258 13.57 15.31 -5.06
CA LEU A 258 13.44 15.39 -3.62
C LEU A 258 13.79 16.79 -3.13
N VAL A 259 12.84 17.42 -2.47
CA VAL A 259 12.99 18.74 -1.86
C VAL A 259 12.86 18.58 -0.35
N GLN A 260 13.87 19.07 0.37
CA GLN A 260 13.88 19.03 1.83
C GLN A 260 13.31 20.33 2.40
N PRO A 261 12.26 20.27 3.25
CA PRO A 261 11.84 21.42 4.03
C PRO A 261 12.88 21.80 5.10
N CYS A 262 13.03 23.10 5.30
CA CYS A 262 13.85 23.71 6.33
C CYS A 262 13.03 24.76 7.07
N ARG A 263 13.06 24.74 8.40
CA ARG A 263 12.36 25.78 9.18
C ARG A 263 13.15 27.07 9.10
N ARG A 264 12.50 28.21 8.87
CA ARG A 264 13.17 29.51 8.85
C ARG A 264 13.96 29.77 10.12
N GLY A 265 15.22 30.17 9.93
CA GLY A 265 16.18 30.40 11.00
C GLY A 265 16.85 29.15 11.58
N SER A 266 16.47 27.94 11.12
CA SER A 266 17.18 26.71 11.46
C SER A 266 18.31 26.43 10.48
N ILE A 267 19.29 25.64 10.91
CA ILE A 267 20.40 25.18 10.07
C ILE A 267 19.95 23.87 9.42
N CYS A 268 19.77 23.88 8.11
CA CYS A 268 19.46 22.67 7.34
C CYS A 268 20.48 22.50 6.22
N SER A 269 20.80 21.25 5.91
CA SER A 269 21.59 20.86 4.75
C SER A 269 20.69 20.16 3.73
N ILE A 270 20.93 20.41 2.44
CA ILE A 270 20.36 19.57 1.39
C ILE A 270 20.93 18.16 1.54
N PRO A 271 20.09 17.11 1.57
CA PRO A 271 20.59 15.75 1.65
C PRO A 271 21.47 15.44 0.43
N ALA A 272 22.54 14.68 0.64
CA ALA A 272 23.32 14.19 -0.50
C ALA A 272 22.46 13.24 -1.34
N ALA A 273 22.58 13.31 -2.66
CA ALA A 273 22.01 12.32 -3.55
C ALA A 273 22.58 10.93 -3.20
N THR A 274 21.71 9.93 -3.07
CA THR A 274 22.14 8.57 -2.74
C THR A 274 22.73 7.91 -3.98
N ASP A 275 24.01 7.52 -3.95
CA ASP A 275 24.56 6.69 -5.03
C ASP A 275 23.87 5.31 -5.04
N LEU A 276 23.23 4.98 -6.18
CA LEU A 276 22.51 3.73 -6.40
C LEU A 276 23.40 2.65 -7.06
N SER A 277 24.64 2.99 -7.41
CA SER A 277 25.57 2.07 -8.07
C SER A 277 25.88 0.82 -7.23
N PRO A 278 26.07 0.93 -5.89
CA PRO A 278 26.27 -0.25 -5.04
C PRO A 278 25.05 -1.19 -5.02
N GLN A 279 23.84 -0.65 -4.90
CA GLN A 279 22.60 -1.43 -4.90
C GLN A 279 22.37 -2.08 -6.27
N LEU A 280 22.71 -1.39 -7.36
CA LEU A 280 22.65 -1.95 -8.70
C LEU A 280 23.62 -3.13 -8.84
N ALA A 281 24.86 -2.98 -8.37
CA ALA A 281 25.86 -4.06 -8.41
C ALA A 281 25.41 -5.28 -7.58
N GLU A 282 24.81 -5.05 -6.40
CA GLU A 282 24.24 -6.12 -5.57
C GLU A 282 23.07 -6.82 -6.27
N ALA A 283 22.13 -6.06 -6.86
CA ALA A 283 21.01 -6.62 -7.59
C ALA A 283 21.48 -7.42 -8.82
N GLN A 284 22.50 -6.96 -9.53
CA GLN A 284 23.13 -7.69 -10.64
C GLN A 284 23.82 -8.99 -10.18
N ALA A 285 24.47 -8.96 -9.02
CA ALA A 285 25.02 -10.17 -8.40
C ALA A 285 23.89 -11.15 -8.02
N ALA A 286 22.76 -10.66 -7.53
CA ALA A 286 21.58 -11.47 -7.22
C ALA A 286 20.97 -12.12 -8.48
N VAL A 287 20.91 -11.40 -9.61
CA VAL A 287 20.49 -11.98 -10.91
C VAL A 287 21.46 -13.10 -11.35
N THR A 288 22.77 -12.86 -11.25
CA THR A 288 23.79 -13.86 -11.61
C THR A 288 23.66 -15.12 -10.75
N ASN A 289 23.61 -14.98 -9.43
CA ASN A 289 23.46 -16.09 -8.49
C ASN A 289 22.11 -16.81 -8.69
N GLY A 290 21.02 -16.05 -8.86
CA GLY A 290 19.70 -16.59 -9.16
C GLY A 290 19.68 -17.43 -10.43
N THR A 291 20.38 -16.97 -11.48
CA THR A 291 20.47 -17.70 -12.76
C THR A 291 21.22 -19.01 -12.59
N THR A 292 22.32 -19.02 -11.85
CA THR A 292 23.04 -20.27 -11.51
C THR A 292 22.14 -21.26 -10.76
N LYS A 293 21.36 -20.78 -9.78
CA LYS A 293 20.39 -21.62 -9.05
C LYS A 293 19.26 -22.12 -9.95
N LEU A 294 18.78 -21.28 -10.86
CA LEU A 294 17.75 -21.63 -11.84
C LEU A 294 18.24 -22.75 -12.77
N ASP A 295 19.46 -22.64 -13.28
CA ASP A 295 20.07 -23.68 -14.12
C ASP A 295 20.24 -25.01 -13.36
N ALA A 296 20.70 -24.96 -12.10
CA ALA A 296 20.80 -26.15 -11.27
C ALA A 296 19.42 -26.79 -10.99
N ALA A 297 18.41 -25.98 -10.67
CA ALA A 297 17.04 -26.46 -10.46
C ALA A 297 16.44 -27.06 -11.74
N LYS A 298 16.75 -26.47 -12.90
CA LYS A 298 16.35 -27.00 -14.21
C LYS A 298 16.99 -28.35 -14.49
N GLN A 299 18.30 -28.50 -14.27
CA GLN A 299 18.99 -29.78 -14.42
C GLN A 299 18.41 -30.87 -13.50
N ALA A 300 18.08 -30.52 -12.25
CA ALA A 300 17.42 -31.45 -11.32
C ALA A 300 16.02 -31.85 -11.79
N MET A 301 15.26 -30.91 -12.37
CA MET A 301 13.95 -31.18 -12.94
C MET A 301 14.05 -32.07 -14.20
N ASP A 302 15.01 -31.79 -15.10
CA ASP A 302 15.26 -32.60 -16.30
C ASP A 302 15.67 -34.04 -15.94
N ALA A 303 16.51 -34.21 -14.92
CA ALA A 303 16.86 -35.53 -14.37
C ALA A 303 15.65 -36.27 -13.79
N SER A 304 14.77 -35.55 -13.08
CA SER A 304 13.53 -36.11 -12.53
C SER A 304 12.55 -36.52 -13.63
N LEU A 305 12.46 -35.72 -14.70
CA LEU A 305 11.64 -36.04 -15.86
C LEU A 305 12.18 -37.28 -16.60
N SER A 306 13.50 -37.36 -16.78
CA SER A 306 14.14 -38.55 -17.36
C SER A 306 13.83 -39.80 -16.54
N ALA A 307 13.96 -39.74 -15.20
CA ALA A 307 13.63 -40.84 -14.30
C ALA A 307 12.15 -41.25 -14.36
N LEU A 308 11.23 -40.29 -14.49
CA LEU A 308 9.80 -40.56 -14.66
C LEU A 308 9.50 -41.24 -16.01
N THR A 309 10.26 -40.92 -17.06
CA THR A 309 10.04 -41.49 -18.41
C THR A 309 10.78 -42.79 -18.67
N GLY A 310 11.86 -43.08 -17.94
CA GLY A 310 12.73 -44.24 -18.19
C GLY A 310 12.23 -45.57 -17.60
N ASN A 311 11.31 -45.54 -16.62
CA ASN A 311 10.74 -46.75 -16.00
C ASN A 311 9.34 -47.03 -16.55
N GLU A 312 9.27 -47.80 -17.64
CA GLU A 312 8.03 -48.03 -18.40
C GLU A 312 6.95 -48.85 -17.67
N THR A 313 7.23 -49.49 -16.54
CA THR A 313 6.27 -50.39 -15.89
C THR A 313 5.94 -50.08 -14.42
N GLN A 314 6.80 -49.41 -13.65
CA GLN A 314 6.50 -48.97 -12.27
C GLN A 314 7.26 -47.69 -11.89
N ILE A 315 6.56 -46.55 -11.82
CA ILE A 315 7.09 -45.31 -11.24
C ILE A 315 6.96 -45.40 -9.72
N SER A 316 8.07 -45.32 -8.98
CA SER A 316 8.01 -45.30 -7.51
C SER A 316 7.48 -43.93 -7.01
N ASN A 317 6.79 -43.94 -5.87
CA ASN A 317 6.33 -42.71 -5.21
C ASN A 317 7.48 -41.74 -4.91
N ASP A 318 8.69 -42.24 -4.64
CA ASP A 318 9.87 -41.43 -4.37
C ASP A 318 10.32 -40.64 -5.60
N VAL A 319 10.27 -41.25 -6.80
CA VAL A 319 10.60 -40.57 -8.05
C VAL A 319 9.58 -39.46 -8.34
N TYR A 320 8.29 -39.73 -8.12
CA TYR A 320 7.22 -38.74 -8.31
C TYR A 320 7.32 -37.55 -7.33
N THR A 321 7.50 -37.82 -6.04
CA THR A 321 7.63 -36.76 -5.02
C THR A 321 8.90 -35.92 -5.22
N THR A 322 10.00 -36.54 -5.66
CA THR A 322 11.23 -35.83 -6.03
C THR A 322 11.00 -34.90 -7.22
N ALA A 323 10.26 -35.35 -8.25
CA ALA A 323 9.92 -34.53 -9.40
C ALA A 323 9.06 -33.31 -9.04
N ILE A 324 8.06 -33.48 -8.15
CA ILE A 324 7.27 -32.34 -7.64
C ILE A 324 8.17 -31.33 -6.93
N ARG A 325 9.03 -31.79 -6.01
CA ARG A 325 9.96 -30.91 -5.30
C ARG A 325 10.87 -30.13 -6.26
N ASN A 326 11.40 -30.80 -7.28
CA ASN A 326 12.28 -30.17 -8.27
C ASN A 326 11.52 -29.19 -9.18
N ARG A 327 10.26 -29.47 -9.52
CA ARG A 327 9.38 -28.52 -10.23
C ARG A 327 9.17 -27.25 -9.39
N ASP A 328 8.88 -27.40 -8.11
CA ASP A 328 8.62 -26.27 -7.22
C ASP A 328 9.92 -25.47 -6.97
N ASN A 329 11.06 -26.15 -6.80
CA ASN A 329 12.38 -25.52 -6.75
C ASN A 329 12.69 -24.71 -8.02
N LEU A 330 12.38 -25.27 -9.20
CA LEU A 330 12.57 -24.58 -10.48
C LEU A 330 11.69 -23.32 -10.56
N ARG A 331 10.41 -23.42 -10.17
CA ARG A 331 9.49 -22.27 -10.14
C ARG A 331 9.98 -21.19 -9.18
N ASN A 332 10.45 -21.56 -7.99
CA ASN A 332 10.96 -20.63 -6.99
C ASN A 332 12.24 -19.95 -7.46
N ALA A 333 13.16 -20.69 -8.08
CA ALA A 333 14.37 -20.12 -8.67
C ALA A 333 14.04 -19.14 -9.81
N GLN A 334 13.05 -19.46 -10.65
CA GLN A 334 12.60 -18.56 -11.72
C GLN A 334 12.02 -17.27 -11.16
N ALA A 335 11.13 -17.36 -10.16
CA ALA A 335 10.55 -16.20 -9.51
C ALA A 335 11.61 -15.31 -8.85
N ALA A 336 12.65 -15.91 -8.26
CA ALA A 336 13.78 -15.17 -7.69
C ALA A 336 14.57 -14.39 -8.75
N VAL A 337 14.87 -15.01 -9.90
CA VAL A 337 15.53 -14.34 -11.03
C VAL A 337 14.66 -13.20 -11.58
N ASP A 338 13.35 -13.43 -11.77
CA ASP A 338 12.43 -12.42 -12.27
C ASP A 338 12.29 -11.24 -11.30
N GLY A 339 12.33 -11.50 -9.99
CA GLY A 339 12.35 -10.47 -8.94
C GLY A 339 13.64 -9.64 -8.97
N ALA A 340 14.80 -10.30 -9.03
CA ALA A 340 16.10 -9.63 -9.10
C ALA A 340 16.25 -8.81 -10.39
N THR A 341 15.80 -9.34 -11.54
CA THR A 341 15.86 -8.66 -12.83
C THR A 341 15.04 -7.37 -12.82
N ARG A 342 13.80 -7.40 -12.30
CA ARG A 342 12.98 -6.20 -12.15
C ARG A 342 13.64 -5.13 -11.27
N THR A 343 14.39 -5.56 -10.25
CA THR A 343 15.13 -4.64 -9.37
C THR A 343 16.29 -3.98 -10.12
N VAL A 344 17.04 -4.74 -10.92
CA VAL A 344 18.10 -4.22 -11.81
C VAL A 344 17.52 -3.20 -12.80
N ASP A 345 16.43 -3.55 -13.50
CA ASP A 345 15.79 -2.66 -14.49
C ASP A 345 15.33 -1.34 -13.85
N MET A 346 14.73 -1.42 -12.65
CA MET A 346 14.29 -0.24 -11.90
C MET A 346 15.47 0.65 -11.51
N LEU A 347 16.53 0.08 -10.94
CA LEU A 347 17.73 0.84 -10.51
C LEU A 347 18.44 1.47 -11.71
N GLN A 348 18.57 0.75 -12.83
CA GLN A 348 19.15 1.30 -14.06
C GLN A 348 18.33 2.45 -14.63
N ALA A 349 17.00 2.33 -14.61
CA ALA A 349 16.11 3.40 -15.04
C ALA A 349 16.24 4.64 -14.14
N GLN A 350 16.35 4.45 -12.82
CA GLN A 350 16.57 5.56 -11.88
C GLN A 350 17.93 6.23 -12.10
N ILE A 351 19.00 5.47 -12.27
CA ILE A 351 20.35 6.00 -12.54
C ILE A 351 20.38 6.77 -13.87
N SER A 352 19.79 6.21 -14.93
CA SER A 352 19.74 6.86 -16.24
C SER A 352 18.88 8.13 -16.23
N SER A 353 17.76 8.10 -15.51
CA SER A 353 16.90 9.25 -15.28
C SER A 353 17.63 10.35 -14.52
N ALA A 354 18.40 10.00 -13.49
CA ALA A 354 19.19 10.94 -12.70
C ALA A 354 20.32 11.59 -13.50
N ALA A 355 21.04 10.81 -14.31
CA ALA A 355 22.15 11.29 -15.12
C ALA A 355 21.72 12.32 -16.20
N SER A 356 20.47 12.25 -16.66
CA SER A 356 19.92 13.15 -17.68
C SER A 356 19.06 14.27 -17.13
N ALA A 357 18.73 14.24 -15.84
CA ALA A 357 17.86 15.24 -15.23
C ALA A 357 18.61 16.54 -14.96
N VAL A 358 17.96 17.64 -15.30
CA VAL A 358 18.42 18.99 -14.93
C VAL A 358 17.35 19.59 -14.03
N TRP A 359 17.77 20.12 -12.89
CA TRP A 359 16.84 20.86 -12.04
C TRP A 359 16.43 22.13 -12.79
N ASP A 360 15.18 22.17 -13.23
CA ASP A 360 14.61 23.36 -13.85
C ASP A 360 13.87 24.19 -12.81
N SER A 361 14.51 25.27 -12.37
CA SER A 361 13.86 26.25 -11.50
C SER A 361 12.77 27.02 -12.24
N ASP A 362 12.80 27.07 -13.56
CA ASP A 362 11.83 27.80 -14.35
C ASP A 362 10.64 26.89 -14.65
N ALA A 363 9.45 27.48 -14.72
CA ALA A 363 8.28 26.73 -15.17
C ALA A 363 8.49 26.35 -16.64
N PRO A 364 8.05 25.16 -17.08
CA PRO A 364 8.02 24.83 -18.50
C PRO A 364 7.35 25.97 -19.26
N ALA A 365 7.92 26.39 -20.38
CA ALA A 365 7.29 27.39 -21.24
C ALA A 365 5.86 26.92 -21.50
N GLN A 366 4.86 27.70 -21.08
CA GLN A 366 3.46 27.37 -21.31
C GLN A 366 3.23 27.39 -22.81
N THR A 367 3.38 26.23 -23.45
CA THR A 367 3.06 26.08 -24.86
C THR A 367 1.57 26.31 -24.97
N ALA A 368 1.15 27.37 -25.68
CA ALA A 368 -0.25 27.78 -25.84
C ALA A 368 -1.15 26.75 -26.58
N GLN A 369 -0.78 25.47 -26.58
CA GLN A 369 -1.38 24.38 -27.35
C GLN A 369 -2.71 23.87 -26.77
N THR A 370 -3.06 24.18 -25.52
CA THR A 370 -4.29 23.65 -24.88
C THR A 370 -5.59 24.31 -25.34
N ALA A 371 -5.54 25.46 -26.04
CA ALA A 371 -6.74 26.12 -26.54
C ALA A 371 -7.47 25.35 -27.66
N GLN A 372 -6.81 24.42 -28.36
CA GLN A 372 -7.40 23.67 -29.47
C GLN A 372 -8.10 22.36 -29.05
N ALA A 373 -7.72 21.75 -27.92
CA ALA A 373 -8.33 20.49 -27.48
C ALA A 373 -9.75 20.67 -26.89
N ALA A 374 -10.07 21.84 -26.32
CA ALA A 374 -11.38 22.12 -25.75
C ALA A 374 -12.49 22.33 -26.82
N GLN A 375 -12.14 22.75 -28.04
CA GLN A 375 -13.13 22.91 -29.13
C GLN A 375 -13.59 21.58 -29.75
N ALA A 376 -12.86 20.48 -29.55
CA ALA A 376 -13.21 19.16 -30.11
C ALA A 376 -14.29 18.41 -29.29
N VAL A 377 -14.54 18.81 -28.04
CA VAL A 377 -15.53 18.15 -27.16
C VAL A 377 -16.91 18.85 -27.21
N SER A 378 -16.96 20.11 -27.64
CA SER A 378 -18.20 20.89 -27.76
C SER A 378 -19.03 20.61 -29.03
N SER A 379 -18.53 19.80 -29.97
CA SER A 379 -19.23 19.48 -31.23
C SER A 379 -19.96 18.13 -31.23
N SER A 380 -19.93 17.36 -30.14
CA SER A 380 -20.56 16.03 -30.06
C SER A 380 -21.89 15.97 -29.29
N SER A 381 -22.38 17.08 -28.72
CA SER A 381 -23.57 17.10 -27.85
C SER A 381 -24.86 17.64 -28.49
N SER A 382 -24.93 17.78 -29.81
CA SER A 382 -26.15 18.24 -30.51
C SER A 382 -26.75 17.15 -31.40
N ASN A 383 -27.31 16.08 -30.82
CA ASN A 383 -28.28 15.21 -31.50
C ASN A 383 -28.99 14.26 -30.54
N SER A 384 -29.96 14.76 -29.76
CA SER A 384 -31.02 13.93 -29.19
C SER A 384 -32.11 14.78 -28.53
N SER A 385 -33.04 15.28 -29.34
CA SER A 385 -34.31 15.81 -28.87
C SER A 385 -35.36 15.69 -29.97
N ALA A 386 -36.23 14.68 -29.89
CA ALA A 386 -37.64 14.71 -30.33
C ALA A 386 -38.26 13.29 -30.26
N ALA A 387 -39.15 13.05 -29.30
CA ALA A 387 -40.35 12.21 -29.44
C ALA A 387 -41.22 12.23 -28.16
N THR A 388 -42.09 13.23 -28.08
CA THR A 388 -43.43 13.18 -27.45
C THR A 388 -44.30 12.22 -28.30
N ALA A 389 -45.37 11.53 -27.91
CA ALA A 389 -46.29 11.50 -26.78
C ALA A 389 -47.12 10.18 -26.85
N GLY A 390 -47.90 9.84 -25.81
CA GLY A 390 -49.11 9.02 -25.99
C GLY A 390 -49.47 8.07 -24.84
N ALA A 391 -50.48 8.45 -24.06
CA ALA A 391 -51.07 7.70 -22.95
C ALA A 391 -51.95 6.53 -23.40
N THR A 392 -52.10 5.48 -22.57
CA THR A 392 -53.41 4.89 -22.24
C THR A 392 -53.34 3.93 -21.05
N ALA A 393 -54.43 3.93 -20.28
CA ALA A 393 -54.67 3.22 -19.04
C ALA A 393 -54.91 1.70 -19.23
N ALA A 394 -54.56 0.91 -18.22
CA ALA A 394 -55.27 -0.35 -17.92
C ALA A 394 -55.11 -0.74 -16.45
N THR A 395 -56.27 -1.01 -15.87
CA THR A 395 -56.62 -1.40 -14.51
C THR A 395 -56.29 -2.87 -14.22
N ASN A 396 -55.97 -3.19 -12.96
CA ASN A 396 -56.41 -4.36 -12.16
C ASN A 396 -55.47 -4.50 -10.95
N SER A 397 -55.88 -4.17 -9.72
CA SER A 397 -56.76 -4.94 -8.82
C SER A 397 -56.30 -6.38 -8.61
N THR A 398 -55.67 -6.65 -7.46
CA THR A 398 -56.15 -7.70 -6.54
C THR A 398 -55.53 -7.56 -5.16
N ASN A 399 -56.39 -7.83 -4.18
CA ASN A 399 -56.22 -7.72 -2.73
C ASN A 399 -55.24 -8.74 -2.15
N ALA A 400 -54.61 -8.40 -1.02
CA ALA A 400 -54.59 -9.30 0.15
C ALA A 400 -54.27 -8.51 1.43
N THR A 401 -55.22 -8.54 2.33
CA THR A 401 -55.31 -7.93 3.66
C THR A 401 -54.52 -8.68 4.74
N ASN A 402 -54.13 -7.91 5.76
CA ASN A 402 -53.59 -8.29 7.06
C ASN A 402 -54.41 -9.33 7.86
N SER A 403 -53.74 -10.11 8.70
CA SER A 403 -54.01 -10.31 10.15
C SER A 403 -53.00 -11.34 10.70
N THR A 404 -52.08 -11.00 11.62
CA THR A 404 -52.21 -10.99 13.10
C THR A 404 -53.05 -12.12 13.71
N THR A 405 -52.38 -13.08 14.36
CA THR A 405 -52.86 -13.69 15.61
C THR A 405 -51.68 -14.27 16.41
N SER A 406 -51.58 -13.80 17.64
CA SER A 406 -50.84 -14.36 18.76
C SER A 406 -51.50 -15.62 19.30
N GLY A 407 -50.71 -16.59 19.76
CA GLY A 407 -51.18 -17.72 20.56
C GLY A 407 -50.04 -18.34 21.36
N ALA A 408 -50.05 -18.12 22.67
CA ALA A 408 -49.12 -18.69 23.63
C ALA A 408 -49.49 -20.13 24.00
N SER A 409 -48.50 -21.00 24.21
CA SER A 409 -48.35 -21.92 25.36
C SER A 409 -47.38 -23.05 25.04
N ALA A 410 -46.38 -23.24 25.90
CA ALA A 410 -46.12 -24.47 26.66
C ALA A 410 -44.63 -24.61 27.00
N VAL A 411 -44.37 -24.58 28.30
CA VAL A 411 -43.14 -24.96 28.98
C VAL A 411 -42.88 -26.44 28.74
N LEU A 412 -41.70 -26.79 28.22
CA LEU A 412 -41.09 -28.10 28.37
C LEU A 412 -39.60 -27.93 28.65
N LEU A 413 -39.24 -28.24 29.88
CA LEU A 413 -37.88 -28.45 30.37
C LEU A 413 -37.24 -29.62 29.59
N ALA A 414 -36.18 -29.34 28.84
CA ALA A 414 -35.30 -30.35 28.28
C ALA A 414 -33.83 -29.94 28.49
N SER A 415 -33.27 -30.47 29.57
CA SER A 415 -31.92 -31.03 29.69
C SER A 415 -30.77 -30.42 28.87
N ASN A 416 -29.82 -29.83 29.61
CA ASN A 416 -28.39 -29.68 29.32
C ASN A 416 -27.82 -30.61 28.23
N SER A 417 -27.52 -30.05 27.06
CA SER A 417 -26.56 -30.60 26.10
C SER A 417 -25.86 -29.45 25.38
N GLU A 418 -25.06 -28.67 26.10
CA GLU A 418 -24.48 -27.42 25.62
C GLU A 418 -22.94 -27.41 25.75
N VAL A 419 -22.20 -28.35 25.14
CA VAL A 419 -20.75 -28.17 24.86
C VAL A 419 -20.17 -29.03 23.69
N ASP A 420 -20.96 -29.42 22.67
CA ASP A 420 -20.40 -30.16 21.48
C ASP A 420 -20.26 -29.29 20.22
N GLY A 421 -20.45 -27.96 20.33
CA GLY A 421 -20.77 -27.08 19.20
C GLY A 421 -19.63 -26.46 18.36
N CYS A 422 -18.43 -27.04 18.32
CA CYS A 422 -17.45 -26.67 17.28
C CYS A 422 -17.75 -27.51 16.02
N ASN A 423 -18.78 -27.16 15.24
CA ASN A 423 -19.19 -27.93 14.05
C ASN A 423 -17.99 -28.34 13.18
N ALA A 424 -17.91 -29.64 12.88
CA ALA A 424 -16.81 -30.26 12.13
C ALA A 424 -16.58 -29.63 10.74
N ASP A 425 -17.63 -29.07 10.13
CA ASP A 425 -17.62 -28.54 8.76
C ASP A 425 -16.74 -27.30 8.55
N LEU A 426 -16.22 -26.68 9.62
CA LEU A 426 -15.23 -25.61 9.54
C LEU A 426 -14.01 -25.84 10.47
N ALA A 427 -13.75 -27.08 10.84
CA ALA A 427 -12.58 -27.41 11.66
C ALA A 427 -11.27 -26.95 10.99
N SER A 428 -10.39 -26.40 11.82
CA SER A 428 -8.97 -26.21 11.56
C SER A 428 -8.19 -27.01 12.62
N PRO A 429 -6.96 -27.47 12.33
CA PRO A 429 -6.19 -27.24 11.10
C PRO A 429 -6.66 -28.08 9.89
N VAL A 430 -6.14 -27.75 8.71
CA VAL A 430 -6.36 -28.51 7.45
C VAL A 430 -5.02 -28.95 6.84
N ASP A 431 -5.08 -30.02 6.05
CA ASP A 431 -4.03 -30.34 5.09
C ASP A 431 -4.30 -29.57 3.79
N VAL A 432 -3.38 -28.68 3.42
CA VAL A 432 -3.46 -27.95 2.17
C VAL A 432 -2.97 -28.86 1.05
N ASP A 433 -3.90 -29.55 0.42
CA ASP A 433 -3.61 -30.37 -0.75
C ASP A 433 -3.36 -29.47 -1.97
N LEU A 434 -2.08 -29.34 -2.35
CA LEU A 434 -1.64 -28.54 -3.49
C LEU A 434 -2.29 -28.97 -4.82
N SER A 435 -2.78 -30.20 -4.93
CA SER A 435 -3.46 -30.70 -6.14
C SER A 435 -4.90 -30.21 -6.26
N THR A 436 -5.54 -29.91 -5.13
CA THR A 436 -6.91 -29.38 -5.08
C THR A 436 -6.94 -27.88 -4.81
N ALA A 437 -5.77 -27.28 -4.55
CA ALA A 437 -5.63 -25.86 -4.34
C ALA A 437 -5.99 -25.11 -5.62
N GLU A 438 -7.07 -24.33 -5.59
CA GLU A 438 -7.46 -23.50 -6.71
C GLU A 438 -6.46 -22.36 -6.84
N HIS A 439 -5.73 -22.31 -7.94
CA HIS A 439 -4.87 -21.17 -8.22
C HIS A 439 -5.75 -19.98 -8.57
N VAL A 440 -5.83 -19.05 -7.64
CA VAL A 440 -6.50 -17.79 -7.85
C VAL A 440 -5.51 -16.89 -8.56
N ASP A 441 -5.62 -16.84 -9.89
CA ASP A 441 -4.89 -15.83 -10.64
C ASP A 441 -5.44 -14.47 -10.25
N ALA A 442 -4.53 -13.58 -9.85
CA ALA A 442 -4.83 -12.25 -9.36
C ALA A 442 -5.78 -11.46 -10.28
N GLY A 443 -5.70 -11.71 -11.59
CA GLY A 443 -6.52 -11.05 -12.59
C GLY A 443 -7.93 -11.63 -12.80
N GLN A 444 -8.27 -12.80 -12.25
CA GLN A 444 -9.55 -13.48 -12.54
C GLN A 444 -10.64 -13.33 -11.46
N ILE A 445 -10.29 -13.04 -10.21
CA ILE A 445 -11.25 -13.01 -9.09
C ILE A 445 -11.66 -11.57 -8.70
N GLY A 446 -11.28 -10.58 -9.52
CA GLY A 446 -11.42 -9.18 -9.18
C GLY A 446 -10.48 -8.76 -8.04
N ASP A 447 -10.42 -7.47 -7.75
CA ASP A 447 -9.38 -6.80 -6.95
C ASP A 447 -9.27 -7.23 -5.49
N LYS A 448 -10.11 -8.16 -5.02
CA LYS A 448 -10.16 -8.61 -3.61
C LYS A 448 -9.32 -9.84 -3.31
N ALA A 449 -8.83 -10.56 -4.32
CA ALA A 449 -8.21 -11.87 -4.10
C ALA A 449 -6.68 -11.89 -4.22
N SER A 450 -6.08 -10.86 -4.83
CA SER A 450 -4.67 -10.82 -5.23
C SER A 450 -3.76 -10.03 -4.30
N GLU A 451 -4.28 -9.50 -3.20
CA GLU A 451 -3.50 -8.65 -2.32
C GLU A 451 -2.38 -9.46 -1.66
N ALA A 452 -1.14 -8.98 -1.80
CA ALA A 452 -0.02 -9.54 -1.04
C ALA A 452 -0.26 -9.30 0.44
N LEU A 453 0.16 -10.23 1.30
CA LEU A 453 0.14 -9.96 2.75
C LEU A 453 1.29 -9.01 3.05
N LEU A 454 0.96 -7.83 3.56
CA LEU A 454 1.96 -6.85 3.97
C LEU A 454 2.17 -6.94 5.48
N PHE A 455 3.39 -6.67 5.93
CA PHE A 455 3.76 -6.77 7.35
C PHE A 455 4.56 -5.54 7.75
N TRP A 456 4.26 -4.96 8.91
CA TRP A 456 5.06 -3.88 9.49
C TRP A 456 4.92 -3.82 11.01
N ARG A 457 5.79 -3.02 11.63
CA ARG A 457 5.72 -2.70 13.05
C ARG A 457 4.65 -1.63 13.28
N LEU A 458 3.87 -1.74 14.35
CA LEU A 458 3.25 -0.53 14.90
C LEU A 458 4.40 0.40 15.31
N ALA A 459 4.62 1.47 14.53
CA ALA A 459 5.61 2.47 14.89
C ALA A 459 5.30 2.96 16.30
N ALA A 460 6.33 3.04 17.15
CA ALA A 460 6.23 3.80 18.38
C ALA A 460 5.80 5.22 18.00
N THR A 461 4.80 5.72 18.72
CA THR A 461 4.20 7.04 18.71
C THR A 461 4.65 7.99 17.57
N PRO A 462 3.77 8.31 16.61
CA PRO A 462 4.08 9.27 15.55
C PRO A 462 4.52 10.62 16.16
N GLY A 463 5.77 11.06 15.88
CA GLY A 463 6.27 12.37 16.31
C GLY A 463 7.78 12.48 16.56
N LEU A 464 8.51 11.37 16.68
CA LEU A 464 9.96 11.37 16.89
C LEU A 464 10.73 11.38 15.55
N PRO A 465 11.91 12.06 15.47
CA PRO A 465 12.80 11.99 14.31
C PRO A 465 13.03 10.54 13.85
N SER A 466 13.23 10.26 12.57
CA SER A 466 13.38 8.89 12.05
C SER A 466 14.46 8.06 12.77
N GLU A 467 15.56 8.70 13.19
CA GLU A 467 16.59 8.07 14.04
C GLU A 467 16.11 7.81 15.46
N ALA A 468 15.27 8.68 16.03
CA ALA A 468 14.69 8.50 17.36
C ALA A 468 13.51 7.52 17.36
N ALA A 469 12.74 7.42 16.27
CA ALA A 469 11.71 6.40 16.08
C ALA A 469 12.33 5.03 15.78
N ALA A 470 13.45 4.99 15.03
CA ALA A 470 14.27 3.79 14.90
C ALA A 470 14.92 3.41 16.25
N ALA A 471 15.41 4.38 17.02
CA ALA A 471 15.98 4.16 18.34
C ALA A 471 14.91 3.77 19.38
N GLU A 472 13.71 4.33 19.36
CA GLU A 472 12.62 4.00 20.28
C GLU A 472 11.98 2.66 19.92
N SER A 473 11.78 2.38 18.63
CA SER A 473 11.38 1.04 18.16
C SER A 473 12.47 -0.01 18.36
N ALA A 474 13.74 0.39 18.48
CA ALA A 474 14.84 -0.47 18.92
C ALA A 474 14.98 -0.54 20.45
N ALA A 475 14.53 0.46 21.21
CA ALA A 475 14.76 0.58 22.64
C ALA A 475 13.65 -0.03 23.50
N ILE A 476 12.40 -0.06 23.04
CA ILE A 476 11.32 -0.71 23.79
C ILE A 476 11.09 -2.10 23.22
N VAL A 477 12.00 -3.00 23.58
CA VAL A 477 11.80 -4.43 23.36
C VAL A 477 10.46 -4.81 24.02
N PRO A 478 9.51 -5.46 23.31
CA PRO A 478 8.19 -5.70 23.88
C PRO A 478 8.30 -6.68 25.05
N LYS A 479 7.64 -6.36 26.16
CA LYS A 479 7.45 -7.33 27.25
C LYS A 479 6.43 -8.35 26.77
N LEU A 480 6.88 -9.60 26.63
CA LEU A 480 6.05 -10.70 26.16
C LEU A 480 5.60 -11.54 27.36
N ARG A 481 4.33 -11.88 27.40
CA ARG A 481 3.76 -12.87 28.30
C ARG A 481 3.57 -14.17 27.53
N ILE A 482 4.31 -15.20 27.92
CA ILE A 482 4.23 -16.55 27.35
C ILE A 482 3.39 -17.40 28.29
N GLU A 483 2.33 -18.02 27.78
CA GLU A 483 1.43 -18.91 28.52
C GLU A 483 1.52 -20.31 27.89
N ASN A 484 1.80 -21.35 28.68
CA ASN A 484 1.81 -22.72 28.17
C ASN A 484 0.44 -23.36 28.42
N LEU A 485 -0.31 -23.55 27.34
CA LEU A 485 -1.67 -24.11 27.36
C LEU A 485 -1.68 -25.65 27.35
N GLY A 486 -0.52 -26.28 27.49
CA GLY A 486 -0.32 -27.73 27.43
C GLY A 486 -0.06 -28.22 26.01
N ASP A 487 -0.94 -27.88 25.07
CA ASP A 487 -0.83 -28.29 23.65
C ASP A 487 -0.08 -27.29 22.76
N ARG A 488 0.09 -26.05 23.23
CA ARG A 488 0.77 -24.95 22.53
C ARG A 488 1.23 -23.88 23.52
N LEU A 489 2.13 -23.00 23.07
CA LEU A 489 2.47 -21.77 23.77
C LEU A 489 1.69 -20.61 23.16
N ARG A 490 1.12 -19.74 23.99
CA ARG A 490 0.50 -18.48 23.57
C ARG A 490 1.36 -17.30 24.02
N ILE A 491 1.76 -16.47 23.08
CA ILE A 491 2.55 -15.27 23.30
C ILE A 491 1.65 -14.06 23.13
N LYS A 492 1.59 -13.23 24.17
CA LYS A 492 0.86 -11.96 24.21
C LYS A 492 1.80 -10.82 24.56
N SER A 493 1.40 -9.60 24.23
CA SER A 493 2.03 -8.38 24.70
C SER A 493 0.97 -7.34 25.02
N GLU A 494 1.33 -6.31 25.78
CA GLU A 494 0.41 -5.21 26.11
C GLU A 494 -0.01 -4.42 24.86
N LYS A 495 0.91 -4.30 23.90
CA LYS A 495 0.66 -3.75 22.56
C LYS A 495 0.56 -4.89 21.55
N PRO A 496 -0.05 -4.70 20.37
CA PRO A 496 -0.04 -5.73 19.33
C PRO A 496 1.39 -6.11 18.96
N LEU A 497 1.63 -7.40 18.71
CA LEU A 497 2.98 -7.91 18.39
C LEU A 497 3.51 -7.27 17.09
N MET A 498 2.65 -7.19 16.08
CA MET A 498 2.91 -6.58 14.78
C MET A 498 1.56 -6.27 14.10
N VAL A 499 1.59 -5.67 12.91
CA VAL A 499 0.40 -5.50 12.06
C VAL A 499 0.63 -6.23 10.75
N PHE A 500 -0.43 -6.84 10.21
CA PHE A 500 -0.43 -7.26 8.82
C PHE A 500 -1.62 -6.66 8.06
N LEU A 501 -1.43 -6.36 6.78
CA LEU A 501 -2.52 -6.00 5.87
C LEU A 501 -3.05 -7.26 5.22
N ALA A 502 -4.35 -7.46 5.28
CA ALA A 502 -5.03 -8.44 4.44
C ALA A 502 -6.41 -7.91 4.05
N GLU A 503 -6.73 -7.96 2.77
CA GLU A 503 -8.01 -7.48 2.21
C GLU A 503 -8.23 -5.99 2.46
N GLY A 504 -7.17 -5.18 2.34
CA GLY A 504 -7.17 -3.73 2.56
C GLY A 504 -7.40 -3.34 4.02
N LEU A 505 -7.33 -4.29 4.95
CA LEU A 505 -7.54 -4.06 6.37
C LEU A 505 -6.24 -4.25 7.14
N GLU A 506 -5.90 -3.25 7.96
CA GLU A 506 -4.83 -3.37 8.95
C GLU A 506 -5.30 -4.23 10.13
N LEU A 507 -4.59 -5.32 10.38
CA LEU A 507 -4.98 -6.34 11.33
C LEU A 507 -3.90 -6.46 12.40
N PRO A 508 -4.02 -5.74 13.54
CA PRO A 508 -3.06 -5.82 14.64
C PRO A 508 -3.09 -7.23 15.26
N VAL A 509 -1.93 -7.86 15.38
CA VAL A 509 -1.77 -9.20 15.94
C VAL A 509 -1.99 -9.16 17.45
N SER A 510 -3.09 -9.77 17.91
CA SER A 510 -3.47 -9.84 19.32
C SER A 510 -2.61 -10.83 20.10
N PHE A 511 -2.25 -11.96 19.49
CA PHE A 511 -1.38 -12.98 20.08
C PHE A 511 -0.76 -13.88 19.00
N ALA A 512 0.29 -14.61 19.36
CA ALA A 512 0.89 -15.65 18.55
C ALA A 512 0.83 -17.00 19.28
N ASP A 513 0.31 -18.04 18.62
CA ASP A 513 0.33 -19.41 19.14
C ASP A 513 1.46 -20.21 18.49
N ILE A 514 2.22 -20.98 19.28
CA ILE A 514 3.28 -21.88 18.80
C ILE A 514 2.91 -23.32 19.14
N SER A 515 2.86 -24.17 18.12
CA SER A 515 2.59 -25.61 18.26
C SER A 515 3.74 -26.46 17.73
N VAL A 516 4.00 -27.58 18.40
CA VAL A 516 4.98 -28.59 17.97
C VAL A 516 4.36 -30.00 18.04
N PRO A 517 4.23 -30.73 16.92
CA PRO A 517 4.55 -30.30 15.55
C PRO A 517 3.59 -29.22 15.04
N GLY A 518 3.81 -28.69 13.83
CA GLY A 518 2.87 -27.77 13.20
C GLY A 518 1.45 -28.36 13.08
N GLN A 519 0.42 -27.52 13.12
CA GLN A 519 -0.97 -28.01 13.06
C GLN A 519 -1.40 -28.26 11.60
N HIS A 520 -1.14 -27.29 10.73
CA HIS A 520 -1.35 -27.39 9.28
C HIS A 520 -0.28 -28.27 8.63
N SER A 521 -0.64 -28.86 7.49
CA SER A 521 0.31 -29.48 6.57
C SER A 521 0.15 -28.90 5.17
N LEU A 522 1.24 -28.88 4.41
CA LEU A 522 1.23 -28.55 2.98
C LEU A 522 1.58 -29.83 2.22
N ALA A 523 0.70 -30.28 1.34
CA ALA A 523 0.84 -31.55 0.60
C ALA A 523 1.15 -32.75 1.53
N GLY A 524 0.42 -32.88 2.64
CA GLY A 524 0.62 -33.94 3.63
C GLY A 524 1.89 -33.81 4.47
N LYS A 525 2.76 -32.83 4.19
CA LYS A 525 3.97 -32.58 4.97
C LYS A 525 3.69 -31.58 6.08
N ARG A 526 3.76 -32.06 7.33
CA ARG A 526 3.69 -31.22 8.53
C ARG A 526 5.02 -30.54 8.81
N ALA A 527 4.97 -29.31 9.31
CA ALA A 527 6.15 -28.57 9.73
C ALA A 527 6.68 -29.06 11.09
N ALA A 528 7.96 -28.81 11.37
CA ALA A 528 8.54 -29.16 12.66
C ALA A 528 7.90 -28.35 13.80
N ALA A 529 7.57 -27.09 13.53
CA ALA A 529 6.76 -26.21 14.37
C ALA A 529 5.88 -25.32 13.49
N GLU A 530 4.87 -24.70 14.08
CA GLU A 530 4.05 -23.67 13.42
C GLU A 530 3.80 -22.51 14.37
N VAL A 531 3.87 -21.29 13.84
CA VAL A 531 3.49 -20.05 14.52
C VAL A 531 2.22 -19.51 13.87
N GLN A 532 1.18 -19.29 14.66
CA GLN A 532 -0.10 -18.73 14.21
C GLN A 532 -0.24 -17.31 14.76
N LEU A 533 -0.10 -16.30 13.91
CA LEU A 533 -0.31 -14.89 14.25
C LEU A 533 -1.79 -14.57 14.13
N VAL A 534 -2.45 -14.28 15.25
CA VAL A 534 -3.91 -14.13 15.30
C VAL A 534 -4.29 -12.67 15.56
N HIS A 535 -5.03 -12.09 14.63
CA HIS A 535 -5.83 -10.89 14.87
C HIS A 535 -7.21 -11.31 15.40
N MET A 536 -7.50 -10.91 16.64
CA MET A 536 -8.77 -11.18 17.32
C MET A 536 -9.48 -9.85 17.64
N PRO A 537 -10.41 -9.39 16.79
CA PRO A 537 -11.21 -8.20 17.09
C PRO A 537 -12.32 -8.51 18.10
N ASP A 538 -13.00 -7.46 18.58
CA ASP A 538 -14.15 -7.58 19.49
C ASP A 538 -15.29 -8.41 18.89
N ASP A 539 -15.47 -8.32 17.56
CA ASP A 539 -16.36 -9.18 16.78
C ASP A 539 -15.61 -10.43 16.32
N PRO A 540 -15.77 -11.60 16.99
CA PRO A 540 -15.01 -12.80 16.70
C PRO A 540 -15.29 -13.38 15.31
N SER A 541 -16.32 -12.91 14.59
CA SER A 541 -16.57 -13.31 13.21
C SER A 541 -15.59 -12.71 12.19
N LYS A 542 -14.83 -11.69 12.61
CA LYS A 542 -13.84 -10.98 11.80
C LYS A 542 -12.40 -11.40 12.10
N ALA A 543 -12.20 -12.48 12.86
CA ALA A 543 -10.87 -12.97 13.17
C ALA A 543 -10.10 -13.34 11.89
N VAL A 544 -8.80 -13.05 11.88
CA VAL A 544 -7.89 -13.39 10.78
C VAL A 544 -6.61 -13.93 11.38
N ALA A 545 -6.06 -15.00 10.80
CA ALA A 545 -4.77 -15.55 11.21
C ALA A 545 -3.83 -15.72 10.03
N VAL A 546 -2.54 -15.51 10.30
CA VAL A 546 -1.43 -15.88 9.42
C VAL A 546 -0.72 -17.08 10.05
N SER A 547 -0.64 -18.20 9.33
CA SER A 547 0.06 -19.41 9.75
C SER A 547 1.43 -19.48 9.08
N LEU A 548 2.48 -19.48 9.89
CA LEU A 548 3.87 -19.64 9.50
C LEU A 548 4.35 -21.05 9.87
N GLN A 549 4.67 -21.85 8.86
CA GLN A 549 5.28 -23.17 9.04
C GLN A 549 6.80 -23.06 9.21
N MET A 550 7.38 -23.77 10.17
CA MET A 550 8.82 -23.74 10.44
C MET A 550 9.46 -25.12 10.26
N ASP A 551 10.53 -25.17 9.47
CA ASP A 551 11.35 -26.36 9.31
C ASP A 551 12.51 -26.38 10.31
N ALA A 552 12.83 -27.59 10.78
CA ALA A 552 13.98 -27.82 11.65
C ALA A 552 15.28 -27.69 10.85
N GLY A 553 16.26 -26.99 11.43
CA GLY A 553 17.60 -26.87 10.87
C GLY A 553 18.63 -26.58 11.96
N ASP A 554 19.84 -26.18 11.56
CA ASP A 554 20.91 -25.86 12.52
C ASP A 554 20.97 -24.36 12.86
N THR A 555 20.32 -23.52 12.06
CA THR A 555 20.25 -22.07 12.27
C THR A 555 19.22 -21.73 13.35
N GLU A 556 19.63 -20.96 14.36
CA GLU A 556 18.70 -20.41 15.36
C GLU A 556 17.78 -19.36 14.73
N ASN A 557 16.51 -19.37 15.14
CA ASN A 557 15.58 -18.29 14.85
C ASN A 557 15.78 -17.19 15.90
N SER A 558 16.19 -15.99 15.47
CA SER A 558 16.52 -14.86 16.36
C SER A 558 15.33 -14.42 17.22
N TRP A 559 14.11 -14.53 16.70
CA TRP A 559 12.92 -14.20 17.47
C TRP A 559 12.71 -15.19 18.64
N PHE A 560 12.98 -16.47 18.40
CA PHE A 560 12.89 -17.51 19.44
C PHE A 560 14.04 -17.52 20.45
N GLN A 561 15.20 -16.97 20.09
CA GLN A 561 16.42 -17.08 20.91
C GLN A 561 16.21 -16.58 22.35
N HIS A 562 15.45 -15.49 22.53
CA HIS A 562 15.19 -14.90 23.84
C HIS A 562 14.05 -15.59 24.62
N MET A 563 13.20 -16.35 23.94
CA MET A 563 12.10 -17.07 24.59
C MET A 563 12.53 -18.43 25.12
N GLY A 564 13.53 -19.06 24.49
CA GLY A 564 13.95 -20.44 24.78
C GLY A 564 14.35 -20.70 26.23
N ASP A 565 14.96 -19.72 26.90
CA ASP A 565 15.45 -19.87 28.28
C ASP A 565 14.35 -19.70 29.35
N ALA A 566 13.17 -19.23 28.96
CA ALA A 566 12.11 -18.83 29.88
C ALA A 566 10.75 -19.45 29.53
N LEU A 567 10.77 -20.58 28.82
CA LEU A 567 9.55 -21.32 28.45
C LEU A 567 8.83 -21.87 29.72
N PRO A 568 7.56 -21.50 29.96
CA PRO A 568 6.81 -21.94 31.14
C PRO A 568 6.38 -23.40 31.05
N ARG A 569 6.23 -24.09 32.19
CA ARG A 569 5.65 -25.45 32.25
C ARG A 569 4.16 -25.41 31.90
N ALA A 570 3.58 -26.56 31.55
CA ALA A 570 2.16 -26.66 31.20
C ALA A 570 1.26 -26.10 32.32
N GLY A 571 0.40 -25.14 31.98
CA GLY A 571 -0.47 -24.42 32.90
C GLY A 571 0.12 -23.12 33.49
N ASP A 572 1.43 -22.91 33.35
CA ASP A 572 2.12 -21.72 33.86
C ASP A 572 2.22 -20.61 32.81
N ALA A 573 2.59 -19.42 33.27
CA ALA A 573 2.92 -18.27 32.43
C ALA A 573 4.21 -17.60 32.92
N THR A 574 5.03 -17.12 31.98
CA THR A 574 6.27 -16.38 32.24
C THR A 574 6.26 -15.08 31.45
N GLU A 575 6.84 -14.02 32.02
CA GLU A 575 7.11 -12.79 31.30
C GLU A 575 8.58 -12.73 30.87
N VAL A 576 8.83 -12.36 29.62
CA VAL A 576 10.16 -12.25 29.04
C VAL A 576 10.31 -10.95 28.29
N GLN A 577 11.55 -10.49 28.15
CA GLN A 577 11.87 -9.44 27.18
C GLN A 577 11.91 -10.10 25.80
N GLY A 578 11.03 -9.67 24.89
CA GLY A 578 10.94 -10.23 23.54
C GLY A 578 12.11 -9.84 22.64
N THR A 579 11.92 -9.98 21.34
CA THR A 579 12.74 -9.35 20.30
C THR A 579 11.82 -8.87 19.18
N ASP A 580 12.40 -8.21 18.19
CA ASP A 580 11.66 -7.75 17.02
C ASP A 580 10.99 -8.92 16.27
N PRO A 581 9.64 -8.98 16.23
CA PRO A 581 8.92 -10.05 15.54
C PRO A 581 9.14 -10.05 14.04
N MET A 582 9.65 -8.96 13.45
CA MET A 582 10.00 -8.92 12.03
C MET A 582 11.18 -9.87 11.70
N THR A 583 11.97 -10.26 12.70
CA THR A 583 13.06 -11.23 12.54
C THR A 583 12.60 -12.69 12.57
N MET A 584 11.32 -12.94 12.86
CA MET A 584 10.75 -14.28 12.92
C MET A 584 10.75 -14.99 11.56
N HIS A 585 10.56 -14.24 10.48
CA HIS A 585 10.45 -14.77 9.13
C HIS A 585 10.95 -13.78 8.06
N PRO A 586 11.64 -14.24 6.99
CA PRO A 586 12.11 -13.36 5.92
C PRO A 586 11.01 -12.50 5.28
N ALA A 587 9.80 -13.04 5.07
CA ALA A 587 8.69 -12.27 4.52
C ALA A 587 8.29 -11.08 5.39
N PHE A 588 8.41 -11.20 6.72
CA PHE A 588 8.12 -10.11 7.63
C PHE A 588 9.19 -9.04 7.50
N SER A 589 10.47 -9.40 7.52
CA SER A 589 11.55 -8.41 7.31
C SER A 589 11.48 -7.68 5.97
N ARG A 590 10.97 -8.32 4.91
CA ARG A 590 10.73 -7.68 3.60
C ARG A 590 9.46 -6.82 3.57
N GLY A 591 8.61 -6.95 4.60
CA GLY A 591 7.31 -6.31 4.70
C GLY A 591 6.24 -6.91 3.78
N VAL A 592 6.51 -8.05 3.12
CA VAL A 592 5.60 -8.66 2.15
C VAL A 592 5.78 -10.17 2.00
N ALA A 593 4.66 -10.91 1.97
CA ALA A 593 4.58 -12.29 1.50
C ALA A 593 3.81 -12.36 0.17
N GLY A 594 4.49 -12.81 -0.87
CA GLY A 594 3.93 -12.88 -2.24
C GLY A 594 3.07 -14.12 -2.53
N HIS A 595 3.16 -15.15 -1.69
CA HIS A 595 2.45 -16.41 -1.88
C HIS A 595 1.93 -17.00 -0.57
N PHE A 596 0.65 -17.32 -0.55
CA PHE A 596 -0.03 -17.89 0.60
C PHE A 596 -1.33 -18.57 0.18
N PHE A 597 -1.81 -19.47 1.04
CA PHE A 597 -3.06 -20.17 0.89
C PHE A 597 -4.13 -19.54 1.77
N ARG A 598 -5.37 -19.47 1.27
CA ARG A 598 -6.49 -18.90 2.02
C ARG A 598 -7.60 -19.92 2.20
N TYR A 599 -8.16 -19.97 3.41
CA TYR A 599 -9.40 -20.71 3.65
C TYR A 599 -10.17 -20.16 4.87
N LYS A 600 -11.45 -20.49 4.97
CA LYS A 600 -12.28 -20.19 6.14
C LYS A 600 -12.26 -21.39 7.09
N GLY A 601 -11.93 -21.15 8.35
CA GLY A 601 -11.84 -22.17 9.40
C GLY A 601 -12.42 -21.70 10.72
N ARG A 602 -12.03 -22.38 11.80
CA ARG A 602 -12.37 -22.02 13.18
C ARG A 602 -11.13 -22.13 14.06
N LEU A 603 -11.02 -21.24 15.04
CA LEU A 603 -10.03 -21.42 16.09
C LEU A 603 -10.43 -22.57 17.03
N LEU A 604 -9.42 -23.14 17.70
CA LEU A 604 -9.59 -24.23 18.67
C LEU A 604 -10.46 -23.79 19.88
N LYS A 605 -10.89 -24.78 20.66
CA LYS A 605 -11.94 -24.66 21.70
C LYS A 605 -11.70 -23.52 22.71
N ASP A 606 -10.44 -23.24 23.00
CA ASP A 606 -10.01 -22.15 23.91
C ASP A 606 -10.35 -20.75 23.38
N SER A 607 -10.65 -20.62 22.09
CA SER A 607 -11.00 -19.36 21.41
C SER A 607 -12.48 -19.27 21.03
N ARG A 608 -13.38 -19.88 21.82
CA ARG A 608 -14.85 -19.83 21.63
C ARG A 608 -15.31 -20.30 20.24
N CYS A 609 -14.56 -21.20 19.59
CA CYS A 609 -14.85 -21.67 18.24
C CYS A 609 -15.01 -20.53 17.20
N ALA A 610 -14.35 -19.39 17.39
CA ALA A 610 -14.47 -18.21 16.53
C ALA A 610 -14.20 -18.57 15.05
N ARG A 611 -15.02 -18.02 14.14
CA ARG A 611 -14.80 -18.18 12.70
C ARG A 611 -13.58 -17.35 12.32
N ILE A 612 -12.66 -17.94 11.58
CA ILE A 612 -11.41 -17.29 11.24
C ILE A 612 -11.09 -17.45 9.76
N ARG A 613 -10.50 -16.41 9.17
CA ARG A 613 -9.87 -16.49 7.86
C ARG A 613 -8.39 -16.81 8.03
N TRP A 614 -7.97 -17.95 7.52
CA TRP A 614 -6.59 -18.39 7.56
C TRP A 614 -5.84 -17.95 6.32
N HIS A 615 -4.60 -17.50 6.54
CA HIS A 615 -3.59 -17.20 5.54
C HIS A 615 -2.36 -18.06 5.85
N VAL A 616 -2.19 -19.20 5.18
CA VAL A 616 -1.06 -20.10 5.40
C VAL A 616 0.06 -19.71 4.44
N LEU A 617 1.19 -19.23 4.96
CA LEU A 617 2.32 -18.82 4.10
C LEU A 617 2.89 -20.03 3.37
N GLU A 618 3.19 -19.87 2.08
CA GLU A 618 3.85 -20.90 1.29
C GLU A 618 5.35 -20.98 1.63
N GLU A 619 6.00 -19.83 1.81
CA GLU A 619 7.38 -19.74 2.28
C GLU A 619 7.46 -20.18 3.75
N ARG A 620 8.31 -21.17 4.02
CA ARG A 620 8.50 -21.75 5.35
C ARG A 620 9.65 -21.02 6.06
N GLY A 621 9.47 -20.79 7.36
CA GLY A 621 10.53 -20.31 8.25
C GLY A 621 11.45 -21.43 8.71
N HIS A 622 12.40 -21.07 9.57
CA HIS A 622 13.35 -21.99 10.17
C HIS A 622 13.31 -21.92 11.70
N ILE A 623 13.55 -23.06 12.35
CA ILE A 623 13.78 -23.18 13.79
C ILE A 623 14.96 -24.12 14.03
N SER A 624 15.86 -23.80 14.96
CA SER A 624 16.98 -24.70 15.22
C SER A 624 16.52 -26.00 15.87
N ASN A 625 17.27 -27.08 15.66
CA ASN A 625 17.08 -28.36 16.33
C ASN A 625 17.07 -28.21 17.87
N ARG A 626 17.91 -27.30 18.41
CA ARG A 626 17.96 -26.97 19.83
C ARG A 626 16.68 -26.30 20.32
N GLN A 627 16.23 -25.25 19.64
CA GLN A 627 14.99 -24.54 19.97
C GLN A 627 13.76 -25.46 19.87
N LEU A 628 13.72 -26.31 18.84
CA LEU A 628 12.67 -27.30 18.66
C LEU A 628 12.65 -28.33 19.79
N ALA A 629 13.82 -28.81 20.24
CA ALA A 629 13.92 -29.73 21.37
C ALA A 629 13.40 -29.09 22.66
N ALA A 630 13.73 -27.81 22.91
CA ALA A 630 13.22 -27.06 24.06
C ALA A 630 11.69 -26.92 24.03
N LEU A 631 11.11 -26.59 22.87
CA LEU A 631 9.65 -26.53 22.71
C LEU A 631 8.98 -27.89 22.94
N ARG A 632 9.56 -28.98 22.41
CA ARG A 632 9.03 -30.34 22.60
C ARG A 632 9.02 -30.77 24.07
N GLU A 633 10.05 -30.38 24.81
CA GLU A 633 10.16 -30.70 26.23
C GLU A 633 9.04 -30.03 27.03
N VAL A 634 8.77 -28.76 26.72
CA VAL A 634 7.81 -27.93 27.44
C VAL A 634 6.36 -28.19 27.04
N LEU A 635 6.10 -28.57 25.79
CA LEU A 635 4.79 -28.94 25.27
C LEU A 635 4.46 -30.44 25.46
N ARG A 636 5.28 -31.18 26.22
CA ARG A 636 4.99 -32.57 26.53
C ARG A 636 3.81 -32.65 27.51
N PRO A 637 2.77 -33.45 27.22
CA PRO A 637 1.65 -33.62 28.15
C PRO A 637 2.14 -34.15 29.51
N PRO A 638 1.69 -33.56 30.63
CA PRO A 638 2.05 -34.05 31.96
C PRO A 638 1.58 -35.50 32.14
N GLY A 639 2.49 -36.39 32.53
CA GLY A 639 2.20 -37.82 32.73
C GLY A 639 2.45 -38.74 31.52
N SER A 640 2.90 -38.22 30.38
CA SER A 640 3.36 -39.07 29.27
C SER A 640 4.78 -39.60 29.55
N SER A 641 4.89 -40.73 30.24
CA SER A 641 6.14 -41.45 30.41
C SER A 641 6.61 -41.98 29.04
N GLN A 642 7.61 -41.31 28.47
CA GLN A 642 8.45 -41.76 27.34
C GLN A 642 7.69 -42.56 26.27
N MET A 643 6.68 -41.94 25.63
CA MET A 643 6.15 -42.49 24.39
C MET A 643 7.26 -42.51 23.34
N ASP A 644 7.48 -43.69 22.76
CA ASP A 644 8.32 -43.88 21.58
C ASP A 644 7.93 -42.84 20.52
N PRO A 645 8.85 -41.98 20.02
CA PRO A 645 8.56 -40.99 19.00
C PRO A 645 7.97 -41.59 17.70
N SER A 646 8.11 -42.90 17.52
CA SER A 646 7.51 -43.68 16.44
C SER A 646 5.99 -43.93 16.63
N ALA A 647 5.49 -43.85 17.86
CA ALA A 647 4.08 -44.09 18.21
C ALA A 647 3.17 -42.87 18.00
N LEU A 648 3.74 -41.70 17.69
CA LEU A 648 3.01 -40.57 17.10
C LEU A 648 2.71 -40.87 15.62
N SER A 649 2.00 -41.97 15.37
CA SER A 649 1.38 -42.19 14.06
C SER A 649 0.47 -40.99 13.74
N PRO A 650 0.42 -40.54 12.49
CA PRO A 650 -0.38 -39.40 12.10
C PRO A 650 -1.84 -39.75 12.41
N MET A 651 -2.39 -39.16 13.46
CA MET A 651 -3.83 -39.10 13.64
C MET A 651 -4.32 -38.31 12.42
N LEU A 652 -4.72 -39.05 11.38
CA LEU A 652 -5.09 -38.55 10.07
C LEU A 652 -6.20 -37.52 10.27
N LEU A 653 -5.85 -36.23 10.16
CA LEU A 653 -6.80 -35.16 9.97
C LEU A 653 -7.39 -35.35 8.57
N ARG A 654 -8.44 -36.17 8.49
CA ARG A 654 -9.09 -36.57 7.23
C ARG A 654 -10.04 -35.50 6.71
N SER A 655 -9.64 -34.22 6.81
CA SER A 655 -10.36 -33.12 6.19
C SER A 655 -9.55 -32.61 5.00
N GLN A 656 -9.73 -33.25 3.85
CA GLN A 656 -9.33 -32.65 2.58
C GLN A 656 -10.35 -31.56 2.24
N ARG A 657 -9.88 -30.33 2.05
CA ARG A 657 -10.72 -29.22 1.59
C ARG A 657 -10.08 -28.49 0.44
N LYS A 658 -10.92 -27.92 -0.41
CA LYS A 658 -10.50 -26.94 -1.39
C LYS A 658 -9.95 -25.72 -0.65
N VAL A 659 -8.69 -25.42 -0.91
CA VAL A 659 -8.01 -24.22 -0.45
C VAL A 659 -7.73 -23.37 -1.70
N SER A 660 -7.66 -22.05 -1.57
CA SER A 660 -7.29 -21.20 -2.70
C SER A 660 -5.83 -20.77 -2.53
N LEU A 661 -4.99 -21.00 -3.54
CA LEU A 661 -3.64 -20.46 -3.62
C LEU A 661 -3.72 -19.08 -4.27
N ALA A 662 -3.43 -18.03 -3.49
CA ALA A 662 -3.29 -16.69 -4.01
C ALA A 662 -1.83 -16.48 -4.47
N SER A 663 -1.64 -16.00 -5.70
CA SER A 663 -0.33 -15.69 -6.25
C SER A 663 -0.37 -14.37 -7.00
N VAL A 664 0.54 -13.47 -6.69
CA VAL A 664 0.69 -12.21 -7.42
C VAL A 664 1.48 -12.46 -8.70
N ARG A 665 0.81 -12.55 -9.85
CA ARG A 665 1.45 -12.49 -11.17
C ARG A 665 1.29 -11.09 -11.77
N SER A 666 2.39 -10.45 -12.15
CA SER A 666 2.32 -9.27 -13.02
C SER A 666 2.37 -9.71 -14.49
N HIS A 667 1.25 -9.64 -15.20
CA HIS A 667 1.26 -9.73 -16.67
C HIS A 667 1.78 -8.42 -17.28
N THR A 668 2.96 -8.46 -17.88
CA THR A 668 3.39 -7.46 -18.88
C THR A 668 2.87 -7.94 -20.24
N GLN A 669 1.61 -7.61 -20.57
CA GLN A 669 1.08 -7.85 -21.91
C GLN A 669 1.61 -6.76 -22.84
N LYS A 670 2.54 -7.14 -23.71
CA LYS A 670 2.94 -6.33 -24.87
C LYS A 670 1.77 -6.41 -25.86
N ALA A 671 1.08 -5.30 -26.08
CA ALA A 671 -0.03 -5.24 -27.02
C ALA A 671 0.46 -5.56 -28.44
N SER A 672 0.04 -6.70 -28.97
CA SER A 672 0.02 -6.98 -30.41
C SER A 672 -1.44 -7.12 -30.84
N SER A 673 -1.80 -6.37 -31.88
CA SER A 673 -3.14 -6.27 -32.46
C SER A 673 -3.79 -7.62 -32.79
N PRO A 674 -5.13 -7.72 -32.78
CA PRO A 674 -5.83 -8.94 -33.16
C PRO A 674 -6.10 -8.94 -34.68
N ASP A 675 -5.61 -9.96 -35.37
CA ASP A 675 -6.22 -10.42 -36.61
C ASP A 675 -7.02 -11.69 -36.34
N SER A 676 -8.18 -11.72 -36.97
CA SER A 676 -9.25 -12.71 -36.96
C SER A 676 -8.83 -14.14 -37.33
N GLU A 677 -9.36 -15.16 -36.65
CA GLU A 677 -9.84 -16.38 -37.34
C GLU A 677 -10.78 -17.25 -36.50
N GLN A 678 -11.55 -18.07 -37.21
CA GLN A 678 -12.87 -18.64 -36.93
C GLN A 678 -12.92 -19.90 -36.04
N ASP A 679 -14.15 -20.14 -35.58
CA ASP A 679 -14.71 -21.34 -34.97
C ASP A 679 -14.29 -22.67 -35.63
N ALA A 680 -13.98 -23.67 -34.78
CA ALA A 680 -14.39 -25.05 -35.01
C ALA A 680 -14.43 -25.83 -33.68
N ALA A 681 -15.61 -26.38 -33.38
CA ALA A 681 -15.85 -27.30 -32.28
C ALA A 681 -15.18 -28.66 -32.53
N TYR A 682 -14.44 -29.18 -31.54
CA TYR A 682 -14.12 -30.60 -31.43
C TYR A 682 -13.94 -31.02 -29.96
N ASP A 683 -14.64 -32.11 -29.61
CA ASP A 683 -14.46 -32.92 -28.41
C ASP A 683 -12.97 -33.25 -28.17
N ARG A 684 -12.46 -33.00 -26.96
CA ARG A 684 -11.15 -33.50 -26.52
C ARG A 684 -11.29 -34.42 -25.32
N PRO A 685 -10.67 -35.62 -25.35
CA PRO A 685 -10.56 -36.47 -24.18
C PRO A 685 -9.60 -35.84 -23.15
N SER A 686 -9.79 -36.22 -21.89
CA SER A 686 -9.00 -35.78 -20.73
C SER A 686 -7.49 -35.80 -21.00
N PRO A 687 -6.73 -34.76 -20.59
CA PRO A 687 -5.30 -34.69 -20.85
C PRO A 687 -4.56 -35.78 -20.08
N SER A 688 -3.71 -36.54 -20.77
CA SER A 688 -2.78 -37.47 -20.13
C SER A 688 -1.78 -36.72 -19.23
N LEU A 689 -1.31 -37.36 -18.16
CA LEU A 689 -0.34 -36.83 -17.20
C LEU A 689 0.95 -36.27 -17.86
N LYS A 690 1.27 -36.72 -19.08
CA LYS A 690 2.36 -36.20 -19.93
C LYS A 690 2.11 -34.78 -20.46
N SER A 691 0.88 -34.39 -20.80
CA SER A 691 0.59 -33.06 -21.35
C SER A 691 0.55 -31.97 -20.27
N LEU A 692 0.31 -32.34 -19.01
CA LEU A 692 0.31 -31.42 -17.87
C LEU A 692 1.72 -31.02 -17.41
N LEU A 693 2.75 -31.82 -17.75
CA LEU A 693 4.15 -31.58 -17.39
C LEU A 693 4.96 -30.86 -18.48
N LEU A 694 4.45 -30.73 -19.71
CA LEU A 694 5.20 -30.22 -20.86
C LEU A 694 4.82 -28.80 -21.31
N SER A 695 4.02 -28.06 -20.55
CA SER A 695 3.54 -26.70 -20.90
C SER A 695 4.51 -25.56 -20.51
N LEU A 696 5.83 -25.80 -20.51
CA LEU A 696 6.83 -24.75 -20.32
C LEU A 696 7.33 -24.21 -21.67
N PRO A 697 7.46 -22.88 -21.85
CA PRO A 697 7.95 -22.30 -23.10
C PRO A 697 9.43 -22.64 -23.30
N ARG A 698 9.75 -23.40 -24.37
CA ARG A 698 11.13 -23.58 -24.85
C ARG A 698 11.61 -22.27 -25.48
N ARG A 699 12.45 -21.51 -24.76
CA ARG A 699 13.17 -20.37 -25.34
C ARG A 699 14.35 -20.90 -26.16
N SER A 700 14.33 -20.64 -27.46
CA SER A 700 15.43 -20.93 -28.40
C SER A 700 16.62 -20.01 -28.09
N SER A 701 17.75 -20.59 -27.70
CA SER A 701 19.02 -19.88 -27.54
C SER A 701 19.66 -19.64 -28.92
N ARG A 702 19.43 -18.48 -29.53
CA ARG A 702 20.36 -17.95 -30.54
C ARG A 702 21.47 -17.20 -29.80
N GLY A 703 22.68 -17.74 -29.85
CA GLY A 703 23.88 -17.06 -29.42
C GLY A 703 24.15 -15.85 -30.32
N GLN A 704 24.25 -14.67 -29.72
CA GLN A 704 25.00 -13.57 -30.30
C GLN A 704 26.34 -13.51 -29.55
N THR A 705 27.39 -13.89 -30.26
CA THR A 705 28.77 -13.57 -29.93
C THR A 705 28.98 -12.07 -30.06
N LEU A 706 29.30 -11.39 -28.96
CA LEU A 706 29.94 -10.08 -28.99
C LEU A 706 31.46 -10.33 -28.98
N SER A 707 32.13 -9.88 -30.04
CA SER A 707 33.58 -9.68 -30.11
C SER A 707 33.90 -8.22 -29.78
N PRO A 708 35.14 -7.92 -29.31
CA PRO A 708 35.45 -6.79 -28.44
C PRO A 708 35.25 -5.39 -29.02
#